data_AF-A0A0B4H186-F1
#
_entry.id   AF-A0A0B4H186-F1
#
_cell.length_a   1.000
_cell.length_b   1.000
_cell.length_c   1.000
_cell.angle_alpha   90.00
_cell.angle_beta   90.00
_cell.angle_gamma   90.00
#
_symmetry.space_group_name_H-M   'P 1'
#
loop_
_entity.id
_entity.type
_entity.pdbx_description
1 polymer ?
#
loop_
_entity_poly.entity_id
_entity_poly.type
_entity_poly.pdbx_seq_one_letter_code
_entity_poly.pdbx_strand_id
1 'polypeptide(L)'
;MRHHASSRYLALLGVAVRFVAAATTVTSTALIIAANDADVAKASLGLDAYGIPWAKALIPQAGGSLPVLNSTATNGNYGSIVVLGSVAYDYNGTYRSALTTDQWNQLYSYQSAFQVRMARLEEFPGPDFGTTSLGACCNNNQEQLVSLNSSAPFPGANLKTGATVSTVGLWHYPAQITNSSIATAFAVFSPATGFSTESVAAVINNIGGREQMVWFVDFAPDWSATSSYLQHTYIHWMTRSLFVGKRKVYLNTQVDDIHLETDMYLPANTTFKLRPGDLDAHVAWQKSINSRLPAGSDYRMELGHNGNGDIDSSVDEDTSTPRKCNPNQAVDYVQPPDPPLEFVKPPGTGVDLWPSRFVTYTWSKECASLDPLAAWFLTAANLNSFAHVSHTFSHEELDNSTYHDATREISFNQAWLAQMGISQAQRFSPQGLIPPAITGLHNADAIKAWTDNGIKYAVGDNTRPILVNQQNQYWPLASTVAVNGATGIWIIPRWATTIYYNCDTSDCTLQEWKDTSAGSGTFSNLLDNARTTNSRYLLRLQADPYMFHQANLRQTDMPSITVGSQTGKMSLIMSWVETVAQEMVRLTNWPMTSLKHDDIATYFIDRMTLDACQPHASYTYSADGTSITAITVSANNSACSVPVPVTIPSGTVSASSGSPKSDNLGNEPPIVWVTLSGSPVTLTLSTPVKLG
;
A
#
# COMPACT_ATOMS: atom_id res chain seq x y z
N MET A 1 20.56 -92.60 29.02
CA MET A 1 21.41 -91.39 28.93
C MET A 1 20.94 -90.56 27.76
N ARG A 2 20.80 -89.25 28.00
CA ARG A 2 20.30 -88.20 27.09
C ARG A 2 21.14 -88.08 25.82
N HIS A 3 20.54 -87.69 24.69
CA HIS A 3 21.10 -86.68 23.79
C HIS A 3 20.00 -86.00 22.94
N HIS A 4 20.28 -84.74 22.60
CA HIS A 4 19.38 -83.64 22.28
C HIS A 4 19.15 -83.40 20.77
N ALA A 5 18.02 -82.73 20.47
CA ALA A 5 17.77 -81.67 19.47
C ALA A 5 17.99 -81.99 17.97
N SER A 6 17.25 -81.43 17.00
CA SER A 6 16.64 -80.10 16.94
C SER A 6 15.53 -80.07 15.87
N SER A 7 14.40 -79.44 16.16
CA SER A 7 13.35 -79.09 15.18
C SER A 7 13.73 -77.80 14.45
N ARG A 8 13.73 -77.81 13.11
CA ARG A 8 13.98 -76.62 12.29
C ARG A 8 12.66 -75.90 12.03
N TYR A 9 12.49 -74.72 12.60
CA TYR A 9 11.45 -73.76 12.22
C TYR A 9 11.85 -73.07 10.91
N LEU A 10 10.97 -73.14 9.91
CA LEU A 10 11.05 -72.35 8.69
C LEU A 10 10.42 -70.98 8.99
N ALA A 11 11.24 -69.93 9.09
CA ALA A 11 10.75 -68.55 9.18
C ALA A 11 10.49 -68.01 7.77
N LEU A 12 9.21 -67.77 7.43
CA LEU A 12 8.85 -66.95 6.27
C LEU A 12 9.17 -65.49 6.59
N LEU A 13 10.21 -64.93 5.96
CA LEU A 13 10.40 -63.50 5.87
C LEU A 13 9.38 -62.93 4.87
N GLY A 14 8.33 -62.29 5.39
CA GLY A 14 7.48 -61.40 4.62
C GLY A 14 8.24 -60.10 4.34
N VAL A 15 8.63 -59.86 3.08
CA VAL A 15 9.14 -58.57 2.63
C VAL A 15 7.96 -57.59 2.63
N ALA A 16 7.86 -56.78 3.69
CA ALA A 16 6.94 -55.65 3.71
C ALA A 16 7.49 -54.56 2.77
N VAL A 17 7.01 -54.55 1.52
CA VAL A 17 7.23 -53.44 0.59
C VAL A 17 6.45 -52.24 1.15
N ARG A 18 7.15 -51.33 1.84
CA ARG A 18 6.59 -50.01 2.16
C ARG A 18 6.48 -49.24 0.85
N PHE A 19 5.29 -49.15 0.29
CA PHE A 19 4.99 -48.16 -0.74
C PHE A 19 5.16 -46.78 -0.09
N VAL A 20 6.26 -46.10 -0.40
CA VAL A 20 6.40 -44.68 -0.10
C VAL A 20 5.40 -43.98 -1.03
N ALA A 21 4.30 -43.50 -0.47
CA ALA A 21 3.37 -42.66 -1.22
C ALA A 21 4.16 -41.48 -1.80
N ALA A 22 4.00 -41.21 -3.09
CA ALA A 22 4.66 -40.07 -3.72
C ALA A 22 4.20 -38.79 -3.02
N ALA A 23 5.14 -37.90 -2.69
CA ALA A 23 4.83 -36.66 -1.97
C ALA A 23 3.89 -35.79 -2.82
N THR A 24 2.76 -35.39 -2.24
CA THR A 24 1.83 -34.44 -2.87
C THR A 24 2.45 -33.05 -2.95
N THR A 25 2.33 -32.42 -4.11
CA THR A 25 2.73 -31.03 -4.35
C THR A 25 1.56 -30.21 -4.86
N VAL A 26 1.49 -28.94 -4.46
CA VAL A 26 0.44 -28.01 -4.90
C VAL A 26 1.06 -26.66 -5.23
N THR A 27 0.80 -26.13 -6.41
CA THR A 27 1.24 -24.77 -6.79
C THR A 27 0.54 -23.72 -5.92
N SER A 28 1.21 -22.63 -5.54
CA SER A 28 0.66 -21.59 -4.67
C SER A 28 -0.34 -20.65 -5.35
N THR A 29 -0.53 -20.76 -6.67
CA THR A 29 -1.40 -19.90 -7.46
C THR A 29 -2.86 -19.98 -7.00
N ALA A 30 -3.52 -18.83 -6.85
CA ALA A 30 -4.95 -18.76 -6.58
C ALA A 30 -5.76 -18.87 -7.88
N LEU A 31 -6.81 -19.69 -7.90
CA LEU A 31 -7.77 -19.74 -9.01
C LEU A 31 -8.98 -18.86 -8.68
N ILE A 32 -9.23 -17.83 -9.47
CA ILE A 32 -10.44 -16.99 -9.38
C ILE A 32 -11.45 -17.47 -10.42
N ILE A 33 -12.64 -17.85 -9.96
CA ILE A 33 -13.77 -18.24 -10.81
C ILE A 33 -14.84 -17.16 -10.71
N ALA A 34 -15.13 -16.53 -11.84
CA ALA A 34 -16.01 -15.36 -11.88
C ALA A 34 -16.79 -15.30 -13.20
N ALA A 35 -17.82 -14.44 -13.26
CA ALA A 35 -18.63 -14.26 -14.45
C ALA A 35 -17.90 -13.50 -15.56
N ASN A 36 -17.12 -12.49 -15.19
CA ASN A 36 -16.45 -11.55 -16.10
C ASN A 36 -15.22 -10.93 -15.39
N ASP A 37 -14.48 -10.09 -16.12
CA ASP A 37 -13.26 -9.47 -15.61
C ASP A 37 -13.49 -8.42 -14.50
N ALA A 38 -14.65 -7.76 -14.46
CA ALA A 38 -14.98 -6.86 -13.36
C ALA A 38 -15.16 -7.64 -12.05
N ASP A 39 -15.80 -8.82 -12.10
CA ASP A 39 -15.91 -9.70 -10.93
C ASP A 39 -14.56 -10.32 -10.55
N VAL A 40 -13.69 -10.63 -11.52
CA VAL A 40 -12.30 -11.03 -11.19
C VAL A 40 -11.60 -9.92 -10.40
N ALA A 41 -11.73 -8.66 -10.80
CA ALA A 41 -11.08 -7.52 -10.16
C ALA A 41 -11.45 -7.37 -8.67
N LYS A 42 -12.69 -7.73 -8.29
CA LYS A 42 -13.15 -7.69 -6.89
C LYS A 42 -12.33 -8.60 -5.96
N ALA A 43 -11.73 -9.67 -6.48
CA ALA A 43 -10.85 -10.56 -5.73
C ALA A 43 -9.36 -10.38 -6.07
N SER A 44 -9.03 -10.07 -7.33
CA SER A 44 -7.64 -9.98 -7.78
C SER A 44 -6.93 -8.77 -7.21
N LEU A 45 -7.61 -7.63 -7.00
CA LEU A 45 -7.00 -6.42 -6.46
C LEU A 45 -6.26 -6.66 -5.13
N GLY A 46 -6.85 -7.45 -4.24
CA GLY A 46 -6.18 -7.85 -3.00
C GLY A 46 -5.00 -8.78 -3.22
N LEU A 47 -5.08 -9.72 -4.17
CA LEU A 47 -3.96 -10.61 -4.49
C LEU A 47 -2.81 -9.85 -5.15
N ASP A 48 -3.12 -8.92 -6.04
CA ASP A 48 -2.17 -8.01 -6.68
C ASP A 48 -1.49 -7.11 -5.64
N ALA A 49 -2.21 -6.64 -4.63
CA ALA A 49 -1.64 -5.87 -3.52
C ALA A 49 -0.52 -6.63 -2.80
N TYR A 50 -0.77 -7.91 -2.51
CA TYR A 50 0.21 -8.78 -1.84
C TYR A 50 1.30 -9.31 -2.78
N GLY A 51 1.08 -9.28 -4.10
CA GLY A 51 1.93 -9.96 -5.09
C GLY A 51 1.71 -11.47 -5.15
N ILE A 52 0.52 -11.95 -4.77
CA ILE A 52 0.17 -13.38 -4.81
C ILE A 52 -0.23 -13.76 -6.24
N PRO A 53 0.43 -14.74 -6.87
CA PRO A 53 0.06 -15.18 -8.22
C PRO A 53 -1.36 -15.73 -8.28
N TRP A 54 -2.09 -15.36 -9.33
CA TRP A 54 -3.44 -15.84 -9.57
C TRP A 54 -3.70 -16.14 -11.05
N ALA A 55 -4.72 -16.96 -11.29
CA ALA A 55 -5.26 -17.25 -12.61
C ALA A 55 -6.78 -17.09 -12.57
N LYS A 56 -7.40 -16.77 -13.70
CA LYS A 56 -8.87 -16.63 -13.80
C LYS A 56 -9.49 -17.74 -14.65
N ALA A 57 -10.72 -18.10 -14.30
CA ALA A 57 -11.64 -18.88 -15.12
C ALA A 57 -12.95 -18.11 -15.24
N LEU A 58 -13.27 -17.66 -16.45
CA LEU A 58 -14.51 -16.92 -16.73
C LEU A 58 -15.61 -17.90 -17.11
N ILE A 59 -16.71 -17.86 -16.37
CA ILE A 59 -17.87 -18.73 -16.56
C ILE A 59 -19.08 -17.85 -16.92
N PRO A 60 -19.30 -17.58 -18.21
CA PRO A 60 -20.46 -16.79 -18.65
C PRO A 60 -21.77 -17.58 -18.44
N GLN A 61 -22.92 -16.91 -18.58
CA GLN A 61 -24.25 -17.53 -18.42
C GLN A 61 -24.46 -18.77 -19.32
N ALA A 62 -23.83 -18.83 -20.49
CA ALA A 62 -23.91 -19.99 -21.37
C ALA A 62 -23.13 -21.23 -20.85
N GLY A 63 -22.42 -21.09 -19.74
CA GLY A 63 -21.47 -22.07 -19.20
C GLY A 63 -20.05 -21.85 -19.72
N GLY A 64 -19.08 -22.43 -19.01
CA GLY A 64 -17.66 -22.39 -19.35
C GLY A 64 -16.95 -23.61 -18.77
N SER A 65 -15.75 -23.91 -19.27
CA SER A 65 -14.94 -25.03 -18.76
C SER A 65 -14.07 -24.59 -17.58
N LEU A 66 -13.91 -25.47 -16.58
CA LEU A 66 -12.86 -25.31 -15.58
C LEU A 66 -11.48 -25.51 -16.23
N PRO A 67 -10.44 -24.80 -15.77
CA PRO A 67 -9.07 -25.11 -16.18
C PRO A 67 -8.64 -26.47 -15.61
N VAL A 68 -7.52 -27.01 -16.11
CA VAL A 68 -6.93 -28.23 -15.57
C VAL A 68 -6.54 -28.01 -14.10
N LEU A 69 -7.24 -28.65 -13.18
CA LEU A 69 -7.05 -28.46 -11.74
C LEU A 69 -5.78 -29.15 -11.21
N ASN A 70 -5.40 -30.29 -11.79
CA ASN A 70 -4.21 -31.05 -11.42
C ASN A 70 -3.57 -31.70 -12.65
N SER A 71 -2.24 -31.75 -12.69
CA SER A 71 -1.47 -32.35 -13.80
C SER A 71 -1.24 -33.85 -13.60
N THR A 72 -1.21 -34.31 -12.35
CA THR A 72 -1.14 -35.73 -11.97
C THR A 72 -2.01 -35.98 -10.74
N ALA A 73 -2.11 -37.24 -10.29
CA ALA A 73 -2.81 -37.57 -9.05
C ALA A 73 -2.18 -36.94 -7.78
N THR A 74 -0.92 -36.50 -7.86
CA THR A 74 -0.17 -35.93 -6.73
C THR A 74 0.33 -34.51 -6.97
N ASN A 75 -0.04 -33.88 -8.10
CA ASN A 75 0.38 -32.52 -8.42
C ASN A 75 -0.82 -31.61 -8.77
N GLY A 76 -1.19 -30.74 -7.83
CA GLY A 76 -2.26 -29.75 -7.96
C GLY A 76 -1.77 -28.42 -8.53
N ASN A 77 -2.56 -27.82 -9.41
CA ASN A 77 -2.17 -26.58 -10.12
C ASN A 77 -2.58 -25.29 -9.37
N TYR A 78 -3.40 -25.39 -8.32
CA TYR A 78 -3.92 -24.23 -7.59
C TYR A 78 -3.95 -24.45 -6.07
N GLY A 79 -3.38 -23.52 -5.31
CA GLY A 79 -3.24 -23.61 -3.85
C GLY A 79 -4.44 -23.08 -3.10
N SER A 80 -5.30 -22.31 -3.78
CA SER A 80 -6.55 -21.77 -3.27
C SER A 80 -7.51 -21.53 -4.42
N ILE A 81 -8.81 -21.48 -4.11
CA ILE A 81 -9.87 -21.15 -5.06
C ILE A 81 -10.68 -19.98 -4.48
N VAL A 82 -11.03 -19.00 -5.32
CA VAL A 82 -11.99 -17.94 -5.02
C VAL A 82 -13.13 -18.07 -6.02
N VAL A 83 -14.38 -18.10 -5.55
CA VAL A 83 -15.58 -18.05 -6.40
C VAL A 83 -16.37 -16.81 -6.02
N LEU A 84 -16.78 -16.03 -7.02
CA LEU A 84 -17.67 -14.88 -6.82
C LEU A 84 -19.11 -15.21 -7.23
N GLY A 85 -20.05 -14.91 -6.33
CA GLY A 85 -21.49 -14.99 -6.55
C GLY A 85 -22.00 -16.35 -7.03
N SER A 86 -21.33 -17.45 -6.67
CA SER A 86 -21.57 -18.79 -7.23
C SER A 86 -21.54 -18.86 -8.77
N VAL A 87 -21.02 -17.84 -9.46
CA VAL A 87 -21.28 -17.56 -10.89
C VAL A 87 -22.74 -17.82 -11.27
N ALA A 88 -23.66 -17.34 -10.44
CA ALA A 88 -25.09 -17.54 -10.59
C ALA A 88 -25.70 -16.49 -11.53
N TYR A 89 -26.62 -16.95 -12.37
CA TYR A 89 -27.35 -16.12 -13.31
C TYR A 89 -28.84 -16.43 -13.24
N ASP A 90 -29.65 -15.48 -13.68
CA ASP A 90 -31.08 -15.68 -13.86
C ASP A 90 -31.37 -16.52 -15.13
N TYR A 91 -31.98 -17.69 -14.98
CA TYR A 91 -32.47 -18.51 -16.08
C TYR A 91 -34.01 -18.48 -16.11
N ASN A 92 -34.57 -17.32 -16.48
CA ASN A 92 -36.01 -17.06 -16.59
C ASN A 92 -36.75 -17.09 -15.24
N GLY A 93 -36.30 -16.29 -14.28
CA GLY A 93 -36.82 -16.16 -12.93
C GLY A 93 -36.25 -17.16 -11.92
N THR A 94 -35.26 -17.96 -12.32
CA THR A 94 -34.59 -18.94 -11.43
C THR A 94 -33.09 -18.72 -11.45
N TYR A 95 -32.54 -18.24 -10.34
CA TYR A 95 -31.10 -18.11 -10.19
C TYR A 95 -30.45 -19.46 -9.92
N ARG A 96 -29.40 -19.77 -10.68
CA ARG A 96 -28.54 -20.94 -10.45
C ARG A 96 -27.13 -20.69 -11.00
N SER A 97 -26.16 -21.44 -10.49
CA SER A 97 -24.79 -21.41 -10.99
C SER A 97 -24.72 -21.77 -12.48
N ALA A 98 -23.86 -21.09 -13.24
CA ALA A 98 -23.47 -21.50 -14.58
C ALA A 98 -22.47 -22.67 -14.60
N LEU A 99 -21.85 -22.99 -13.46
CA LEU A 99 -21.12 -24.25 -13.31
C LEU A 99 -22.11 -25.40 -13.13
N THR A 100 -21.87 -26.50 -13.83
CA THR A 100 -22.66 -27.71 -13.68
C THR A 100 -22.38 -28.39 -12.33
N THR A 101 -23.28 -29.27 -11.89
CA THR A 101 -23.07 -30.10 -10.70
C THR A 101 -21.76 -30.90 -10.79
N ASP A 102 -21.41 -31.42 -11.96
CA ASP A 102 -20.15 -32.16 -12.17
C ASP A 102 -18.93 -31.27 -12.02
N GLN A 103 -19.01 -30.00 -12.46
CA GLN A 103 -17.91 -29.04 -12.28
C GLN A 103 -17.76 -28.64 -10.81
N TRP A 104 -18.86 -28.45 -10.10
CA TRP A 104 -18.83 -28.26 -8.65
C TRP A 104 -18.18 -29.46 -7.94
N ASN A 105 -18.59 -30.67 -8.30
CA ASN A 105 -17.99 -31.89 -7.76
C ASN A 105 -16.50 -32.01 -8.09
N GLN A 106 -16.04 -31.59 -9.28
CA GLN A 106 -14.62 -31.54 -9.62
C GLN A 106 -13.84 -30.60 -8.69
N LEU A 107 -14.35 -29.39 -8.45
CA LEU A 107 -13.74 -28.46 -7.49
C LEU A 107 -13.73 -29.07 -6.08
N TYR A 108 -14.80 -29.77 -5.69
CA TYR A 108 -14.91 -30.37 -4.38
C TYR A 108 -13.95 -31.54 -4.17
N SER A 109 -13.84 -32.42 -5.16
CA SER A 109 -12.86 -33.50 -5.19
C SER A 109 -11.43 -32.96 -5.17
N TYR A 110 -11.16 -31.87 -5.88
CA TYR A 110 -9.85 -31.21 -5.87
C TYR A 110 -9.49 -30.70 -4.47
N GLN A 111 -10.42 -30.03 -3.78
CA GLN A 111 -10.21 -29.59 -2.39
C GLN A 111 -9.90 -30.76 -1.46
N SER A 112 -10.61 -31.89 -1.57
CA SER A 112 -10.35 -33.07 -0.74
C SER A 112 -9.01 -33.73 -1.06
N ALA A 113 -8.66 -33.87 -2.35
CA ALA A 113 -7.44 -34.54 -2.80
C ALA A 113 -6.17 -33.75 -2.44
N PHE A 114 -6.23 -32.42 -2.51
CA PHE A 114 -5.06 -31.53 -2.33
C PHE A 114 -5.13 -30.66 -1.07
N GLN A 115 -6.17 -30.81 -0.24
CA GLN A 115 -6.42 -30.02 0.99
C GLN A 115 -6.44 -28.50 0.75
N VAL A 116 -6.98 -28.12 -0.41
CA VAL A 116 -7.09 -26.73 -0.88
C VAL A 116 -8.33 -26.08 -0.27
N ARG A 117 -8.21 -24.81 0.13
CA ARG A 117 -9.30 -23.99 0.66
C ARG A 117 -10.02 -23.22 -0.45
N MET A 118 -11.32 -22.99 -0.27
CA MET A 118 -12.15 -22.21 -1.20
C MET A 118 -12.78 -21.00 -0.49
N ALA A 119 -12.49 -19.80 -0.96
CA ALA A 119 -13.23 -18.60 -0.59
C ALA A 119 -14.44 -18.43 -1.52
N ARG A 120 -15.59 -18.09 -0.94
CA ARG A 120 -16.87 -17.85 -1.60
C ARG A 120 -17.29 -16.43 -1.25
N LEU A 121 -17.27 -15.54 -2.24
CA LEU A 121 -17.57 -14.12 -2.06
C LEU A 121 -18.93 -13.80 -2.69
N GLU A 122 -19.63 -12.81 -2.13
CA GLU A 122 -20.93 -12.33 -2.65
C GLU A 122 -22.00 -13.42 -2.76
N GLU A 123 -22.02 -14.35 -1.80
CA GLU A 123 -22.93 -15.49 -1.84
C GLU A 123 -24.32 -15.17 -1.26
N PHE A 124 -25.34 -15.84 -1.78
CA PHE A 124 -26.65 -15.86 -1.16
C PHE A 124 -26.69 -16.94 -0.05
N PRO A 125 -27.11 -16.63 1.20
CA PRO A 125 -27.17 -17.60 2.28
C PRO A 125 -28.10 -18.78 1.95
N GLY A 126 -27.64 -20.01 2.16
CA GLY A 126 -28.41 -21.20 1.80
C GLY A 126 -27.87 -22.50 2.41
N PRO A 127 -28.55 -23.64 2.15
CA PRO A 127 -28.22 -24.92 2.78
C PRO A 127 -26.79 -25.40 2.53
N ASP A 128 -26.22 -25.11 1.36
CA ASP A 128 -24.83 -25.43 1.01
C ASP A 128 -23.79 -24.74 1.91
N PHE A 129 -24.22 -23.69 2.62
CA PHE A 129 -23.42 -22.93 3.57
C PHE A 129 -23.85 -23.16 5.03
N GLY A 130 -24.83 -24.04 5.27
CA GLY A 130 -25.41 -24.27 6.59
C GLY A 130 -26.17 -23.06 7.13
N THR A 131 -26.67 -22.20 6.24
CA THR A 131 -27.35 -20.94 6.59
C THR A 131 -28.70 -20.78 5.87
N THR A 132 -29.46 -19.77 6.29
CA THR A 132 -30.63 -19.24 5.58
C THR A 132 -30.58 -17.72 5.59
N SER A 133 -31.14 -17.07 4.56
CA SER A 133 -31.28 -15.61 4.52
C SER A 133 -32.42 -15.16 5.44
N LEU A 134 -32.21 -14.02 6.10
CA LEU A 134 -33.22 -13.28 6.89
C LEU A 134 -33.82 -12.11 6.10
N GLY A 135 -33.44 -11.95 4.84
CA GLY A 135 -33.74 -10.79 4.01
C GLY A 135 -32.48 -10.27 3.31
N ALA A 136 -32.63 -9.15 2.61
CA ALA A 136 -31.53 -8.46 1.94
C ALA A 136 -31.42 -7.02 2.45
N CYS A 137 -30.20 -6.49 2.41
CA CYS A 137 -29.88 -5.12 2.78
C CYS A 137 -28.72 -4.62 1.87
N CYS A 138 -28.46 -3.33 1.71
CA CYS A 138 -29.32 -2.21 2.07
C CYS A 138 -29.54 -1.33 0.81
N ASN A 139 -30.68 -0.65 0.74
CA ASN A 139 -30.91 0.38 -0.28
C ASN A 139 -29.88 1.52 -0.15
N ASN A 140 -29.83 2.44 -1.14
CA ASN A 140 -28.95 3.61 -1.09
C ASN A 140 -29.03 4.33 0.26
N ASN A 141 -27.88 4.57 0.89
CA ASN A 141 -27.68 5.26 2.17
C ASN A 141 -28.23 4.57 3.44
N GLN A 142 -28.74 3.35 3.35
CA GLN A 142 -29.11 2.60 4.54
C GLN A 142 -27.85 1.89 5.10
N GLU A 143 -27.53 2.19 6.36
CA GLU A 143 -26.39 1.61 7.06
C GLU A 143 -26.78 0.31 7.78
N GLN A 144 -25.86 -0.65 7.75
CA GLN A 144 -25.84 -1.80 8.63
C GLN A 144 -24.38 -2.20 8.88
N LEU A 145 -23.84 -1.84 10.05
CA LEU A 145 -22.42 -2.07 10.34
C LEU A 145 -22.07 -3.56 10.34
N VAL A 146 -20.93 -3.92 9.74
CA VAL A 146 -20.35 -5.26 9.80
C VAL A 146 -19.11 -5.28 10.68
N SER A 147 -18.89 -6.37 11.42
CA SER A 147 -17.67 -6.57 12.22
C SER A 147 -17.23 -8.03 12.23
N LEU A 148 -15.94 -8.25 12.51
CA LEU A 148 -15.38 -9.58 12.76
C LEU A 148 -15.61 -9.96 14.22
N ASN A 149 -16.36 -11.03 14.51
CA ASN A 149 -16.47 -11.55 15.87
C ASN A 149 -15.38 -12.58 16.21
N SER A 150 -14.64 -13.07 15.20
CA SER A 150 -13.47 -13.92 15.37
C SER A 150 -12.43 -13.69 14.27
N SER A 151 -11.16 -13.64 14.65
CA SER A 151 -10.01 -13.65 13.73
C SER A 151 -9.18 -14.94 13.81
N ALA A 152 -9.60 -15.89 14.65
CA ALA A 152 -8.89 -17.15 14.88
C ALA A 152 -8.65 -18.00 13.61
N PRO A 153 -9.53 -18.00 12.59
CA PRO A 153 -9.25 -18.75 11.36
C PRO A 153 -8.13 -18.16 10.49
N PHE A 154 -7.79 -16.88 10.68
CA PHE A 154 -6.83 -16.13 9.86
C PHE A 154 -5.92 -15.22 10.71
N PRO A 155 -5.19 -15.79 11.70
CA PRO A 155 -4.42 -14.98 12.65
C PRO A 155 -3.35 -14.11 11.95
N GLY A 156 -2.78 -14.58 10.84
CA GLY A 156 -1.81 -13.81 10.06
C GLY A 156 -2.38 -12.55 9.39
N ALA A 157 -3.70 -12.46 9.23
CA ALA A 157 -4.33 -11.22 8.76
C ALA A 157 -4.16 -10.08 9.77
N ASN A 158 -3.97 -10.42 11.05
CA ASN A 158 -3.69 -9.48 12.13
C ASN A 158 -4.74 -8.33 12.23
N LEU A 159 -6.01 -8.71 12.03
CA LEU A 159 -7.18 -7.83 12.12
C LEU A 159 -7.77 -7.86 13.54
N LYS A 160 -8.31 -6.73 13.99
CA LYS A 160 -8.99 -6.62 15.29
C LYS A 160 -10.44 -7.07 15.19
N THR A 161 -10.89 -7.86 16.17
CA THR A 161 -12.29 -8.26 16.31
C THR A 161 -13.11 -7.16 16.97
N GLY A 162 -14.42 -7.14 16.74
CA GLY A 162 -15.38 -6.18 17.30
C GLY A 162 -15.35 -4.79 16.66
N ALA A 163 -14.33 -4.45 15.86
CA ALA A 163 -14.31 -3.21 15.11
C ALA A 163 -15.37 -3.23 14.00
N THR A 164 -16.29 -2.25 14.05
CA THR A 164 -17.35 -2.10 13.05
C THR A 164 -16.88 -1.28 11.84
N VAL A 165 -17.34 -1.64 10.66
CA VAL A 165 -17.16 -0.89 9.40
C VAL A 165 -18.48 -0.79 8.66
N SER A 166 -18.62 0.24 7.82
CA SER A 166 -19.86 0.56 7.10
C SER A 166 -20.14 -0.45 5.98
N THR A 167 -21.40 -0.76 5.73
CA THR A 167 -21.81 -1.52 4.53
C THR A 167 -22.57 -0.64 3.53
N VAL A 168 -22.58 0.67 3.72
CA VAL A 168 -23.26 1.58 2.79
C VAL A 168 -22.72 1.40 1.37
N GLY A 169 -23.63 1.13 0.43
CA GLY A 169 -23.32 0.88 -0.97
C GLY A 169 -22.89 -0.57 -1.29
N LEU A 170 -22.77 -1.44 -0.28
CA LEU A 170 -22.48 -2.87 -0.45
C LEU A 170 -23.76 -3.67 -0.19
N TRP A 171 -24.28 -4.35 -1.22
CA TRP A 171 -25.41 -5.24 -1.02
C TRP A 171 -25.00 -6.45 -0.17
N HIS A 172 -25.92 -6.97 0.64
CA HIS A 172 -25.67 -8.07 1.55
C HIS A 172 -26.95 -8.76 2.01
N TYR A 173 -26.76 -9.94 2.60
CA TYR A 173 -27.84 -10.79 3.08
C TYR A 173 -27.57 -11.20 4.53
N PRO A 174 -28.15 -10.49 5.50
CA PRO A 174 -28.24 -10.96 6.89
C PRO A 174 -28.65 -12.42 6.95
N ALA A 175 -27.82 -13.27 7.56
CA ALA A 175 -28.03 -14.71 7.58
C ALA A 175 -28.24 -15.26 9.00
N GLN A 176 -28.79 -16.47 9.06
CA GLN A 176 -28.86 -17.29 10.27
C GLN A 176 -28.23 -18.65 9.98
N ILE A 177 -27.43 -19.16 10.92
CA ILE A 177 -26.92 -20.55 10.86
C ILE A 177 -28.06 -21.52 11.18
N THR A 178 -28.30 -22.44 10.25
CA THR A 178 -29.29 -23.53 10.38
C THR A 178 -28.63 -24.89 10.61
N ASN A 179 -27.34 -25.03 10.28
CA ASN A 179 -26.56 -26.24 10.52
C ASN A 179 -25.18 -25.91 11.12
N SER A 180 -25.11 -25.86 12.45
CA SER A 180 -23.86 -25.60 13.20
C SER A 180 -22.86 -26.76 13.16
N SER A 181 -23.23 -27.94 12.66
CA SER A 181 -22.28 -29.05 12.48
C SER A 181 -21.30 -28.79 11.34
N ILE A 182 -21.67 -27.94 10.38
CA ILE A 182 -20.83 -27.58 9.24
C ILE A 182 -20.48 -26.09 9.18
N ALA A 183 -21.13 -25.20 9.94
CA ALA A 183 -20.99 -23.76 9.78
C ALA A 183 -20.68 -23.05 11.11
N THR A 184 -19.65 -22.20 11.10
CA THR A 184 -19.25 -21.36 12.22
C THR A 184 -19.13 -19.91 11.76
N ALA A 185 -19.86 -18.99 12.40
CA ALA A 185 -19.77 -17.56 12.08
C ALA A 185 -18.42 -16.97 12.53
N PHE A 186 -17.86 -16.09 11.71
CA PHE A 186 -16.66 -15.29 12.06
C PHE A 186 -16.83 -13.78 11.79
N ALA A 187 -17.93 -13.39 11.14
CA ALA A 187 -18.34 -12.00 10.99
C ALA A 187 -19.86 -11.87 11.15
N VAL A 188 -20.29 -10.71 11.64
CA VAL A 188 -21.68 -10.42 11.96
C VAL A 188 -22.08 -9.03 11.45
N PHE A 189 -23.35 -8.89 11.09
CA PHE A 189 -23.99 -7.60 10.90
C PHE A 189 -24.66 -7.16 12.19
N SER A 190 -24.46 -5.89 12.55
CA SER A 190 -25.12 -5.24 13.66
C SER A 190 -26.63 -5.12 13.42
N PRO A 191 -27.43 -4.97 14.48
CA PRO A 191 -28.83 -4.58 14.33
C PRO A 191 -28.96 -3.27 13.52
N ALA A 192 -29.95 -3.21 12.65
CA ALA A 192 -30.24 -2.06 11.80
C ALA A 192 -31.75 -1.97 11.50
N THR A 193 -32.17 -0.93 10.80
CA THR A 193 -33.57 -0.84 10.35
C THR A 193 -33.93 -2.04 9.48
N GLY A 194 -34.98 -2.78 9.84
CA GLY A 194 -35.37 -4.03 9.18
C GLY A 194 -34.75 -5.31 9.78
N PHE A 195 -33.70 -5.19 10.59
CA PHE A 195 -32.99 -6.31 11.22
C PHE A 195 -32.75 -6.01 12.72
N SER A 196 -33.69 -6.40 13.58
CA SER A 196 -33.68 -6.01 15.01
C SER A 196 -32.63 -6.71 15.87
N THR A 197 -31.96 -7.73 15.35
CA THR A 197 -30.94 -8.50 16.08
C THR A 197 -29.68 -8.63 15.24
N GLU A 198 -28.56 -8.92 15.91
CA GLU A 198 -27.33 -9.32 15.23
C GLU A 198 -27.60 -10.52 14.31
N SER A 199 -26.96 -10.53 13.15
CA SER A 199 -27.10 -11.58 12.14
C SER A 199 -25.75 -11.95 11.55
N VAL A 200 -25.66 -13.12 10.93
CA VAL A 200 -24.41 -13.65 10.39
C VAL A 200 -24.07 -12.96 9.07
N ALA A 201 -22.85 -12.44 8.96
CA ALA A 201 -22.31 -11.85 7.73
C ALA A 201 -21.38 -12.80 6.97
N ALA A 202 -20.69 -13.69 7.70
CA ALA A 202 -19.80 -14.66 7.09
C ALA A 202 -19.59 -15.90 7.96
N VAL A 203 -19.35 -17.05 7.31
CA VAL A 203 -19.12 -18.35 7.95
C VAL A 203 -17.88 -19.05 7.41
N ILE A 204 -17.23 -19.85 8.26
CA ILE A 204 -16.35 -20.94 7.82
C ILE A 204 -17.19 -22.21 7.80
N ASN A 205 -17.12 -22.96 6.69
CA ASN A 205 -17.65 -24.31 6.64
C ASN A 205 -16.57 -25.39 6.68
N ASN A 206 -16.90 -26.49 7.36
CA ASN A 206 -16.20 -27.77 7.27
C ASN A 206 -17.20 -28.85 6.85
N ILE A 207 -17.07 -29.35 5.62
CA ILE A 207 -18.01 -30.30 5.02
C ILE A 207 -17.23 -31.56 4.66
N GLY A 208 -17.21 -32.54 5.58
CA GLY A 208 -16.46 -33.78 5.38
C GLY A 208 -14.96 -33.55 5.14
N GLY A 209 -14.36 -32.58 5.83
CA GLY A 209 -12.95 -32.19 5.66
C GLY A 209 -12.69 -31.14 4.58
N ARG A 210 -13.67 -30.82 3.72
CA ARG A 210 -13.56 -29.66 2.82
C ARG A 210 -13.79 -28.38 3.58
N GLU A 211 -12.90 -27.42 3.39
CA GLU A 211 -12.96 -26.10 4.03
C GLU A 211 -13.41 -25.03 3.03
N GLN A 212 -14.37 -24.19 3.40
CA GLN A 212 -14.71 -22.98 2.66
C GLN A 212 -14.98 -21.79 3.59
N MET A 213 -14.61 -20.58 3.16
CA MET A 213 -14.99 -19.32 3.81
C MET A 213 -16.04 -18.64 2.94
N VAL A 214 -17.16 -18.22 3.53
CA VAL A 214 -18.31 -17.70 2.78
C VAL A 214 -18.69 -16.32 3.31
N TRP A 215 -18.74 -15.34 2.42
CA TRP A 215 -19.19 -13.98 2.69
C TRP A 215 -20.56 -13.70 2.04
N PHE A 216 -21.47 -13.12 2.81
CA PHE A 216 -22.82 -12.75 2.37
C PHE A 216 -22.96 -11.24 2.11
N VAL A 217 -21.87 -10.61 1.63
CA VAL A 217 -21.77 -9.18 1.32
C VAL A 217 -20.98 -9.00 0.02
N ASP A 218 -21.32 -7.96 -0.72
CA ASP A 218 -20.60 -7.51 -1.91
C ASP A 218 -19.16 -7.08 -1.60
N PHE A 219 -18.28 -7.28 -2.56
CA PHE A 219 -16.89 -6.85 -2.53
C PHE A 219 -16.63 -5.86 -3.66
N ALA A 220 -16.17 -4.67 -3.30
CA ALA A 220 -15.72 -3.66 -4.25
C ALA A 220 -14.51 -2.91 -3.68
N PRO A 221 -13.33 -3.58 -3.57
CA PRO A 221 -12.15 -2.99 -2.95
C PRO A 221 -11.57 -1.81 -3.74
N ASP A 222 -12.01 -1.57 -4.98
CA ASP A 222 -11.67 -0.38 -5.76
C ASP A 222 -12.19 0.91 -5.10
N TRP A 223 -13.41 0.91 -4.57
CA TRP A 223 -14.01 2.09 -3.93
C TRP A 223 -14.37 1.94 -2.45
N SER A 224 -14.63 0.73 -1.96
CA SER A 224 -15.09 0.48 -0.59
C SER A 224 -13.93 0.20 0.38
N ALA A 225 -13.76 1.06 1.38
CA ALA A 225 -12.83 0.82 2.49
C ALA A 225 -13.14 -0.48 3.24
N THR A 226 -14.43 -0.83 3.37
CA THR A 226 -14.88 -2.08 3.98
C THR A 226 -14.42 -3.28 3.18
N SER A 227 -14.59 -3.29 1.86
CA SER A 227 -14.09 -4.40 1.04
C SER A 227 -12.57 -4.48 1.07
N SER A 228 -11.87 -3.34 1.06
CA SER A 228 -10.41 -3.29 1.25
C SER A 228 -9.98 -3.82 2.62
N TYR A 229 -10.79 -3.68 3.68
CA TYR A 229 -10.51 -4.26 4.99
C TYR A 229 -10.83 -5.76 5.05
N LEU A 230 -11.98 -6.18 4.53
CA LEU A 230 -12.47 -7.55 4.65
C LEU A 230 -11.70 -8.53 3.77
N GLN A 231 -11.11 -8.09 2.65
CA GLN A 231 -10.37 -8.97 1.74
C GLN A 231 -9.21 -9.71 2.42
N HIS A 232 -8.60 -9.10 3.45
CA HIS A 232 -7.49 -9.69 4.18
C HIS A 232 -7.91 -10.96 4.96
N THR A 233 -9.19 -11.11 5.28
CA THR A 233 -9.72 -12.32 5.94
C THR A 233 -9.54 -13.55 5.05
N TYR A 234 -10.11 -13.52 3.84
CA TYR A 234 -10.10 -14.68 2.94
C TYR A 234 -8.71 -14.91 2.36
N ILE A 235 -7.94 -13.85 2.07
CA ILE A 235 -6.57 -13.99 1.54
C ILE A 235 -5.69 -14.77 2.52
N HIS A 236 -5.64 -14.34 3.78
CA HIS A 236 -4.82 -15.02 4.79
C HIS A 236 -5.37 -16.38 5.18
N TRP A 237 -6.69 -16.56 5.17
CA TRP A 237 -7.32 -17.84 5.47
C TRP A 237 -7.03 -18.88 4.37
N MET A 238 -7.28 -18.54 3.10
CA MET A 238 -7.18 -19.50 2.00
C MET A 238 -5.73 -19.90 1.71
N THR A 239 -4.79 -18.97 1.89
CA THR A 239 -3.34 -19.21 1.74
C THR A 239 -2.70 -19.80 2.98
N ARG A 240 -3.44 -19.88 4.11
CA ARG A 240 -2.89 -20.22 5.43
C ARG A 240 -1.71 -19.32 5.83
N SER A 241 -1.69 -18.08 5.32
CA SER A 241 -0.59 -17.12 5.47
C SER A 241 0.79 -17.69 5.05
N LEU A 242 0.81 -18.61 4.10
CA LEU A 242 2.01 -19.13 3.45
C LEU A 242 1.88 -18.84 1.95
N PHE A 243 2.63 -17.87 1.42
CA PHE A 243 2.53 -17.48 0.01
C PHE A 243 3.76 -16.71 -0.47
N VAL A 244 3.98 -16.73 -1.79
CA VAL A 244 4.85 -15.76 -2.47
C VAL A 244 4.13 -14.42 -2.47
N GLY A 245 4.78 -13.38 -1.94
CA GLY A 245 4.18 -12.09 -1.70
C GLY A 245 4.55 -11.53 -0.32
N LYS A 246 4.02 -10.35 -0.01
CA LYS A 246 4.24 -9.66 1.27
C LYS A 246 3.09 -8.70 1.59
N ARG A 247 2.92 -8.39 2.87
CA ARG A 247 2.19 -7.19 3.32
C ARG A 247 3.17 -6.21 3.95
N LYS A 248 3.16 -4.97 3.48
CA LYS A 248 3.81 -3.82 4.13
C LYS A 248 2.92 -2.59 3.97
N VAL A 249 2.85 -1.77 5.01
CA VAL A 249 2.09 -0.52 5.01
C VAL A 249 3.06 0.65 5.15
N TYR A 250 3.03 1.53 4.16
CA TYR A 250 3.86 2.73 4.14
C TYR A 250 2.99 3.97 4.29
N LEU A 251 3.30 4.77 5.31
CA LEU A 251 2.65 6.06 5.54
C LEU A 251 3.71 7.15 5.34
N ASN A 252 3.94 7.51 4.08
CA ASN A 252 4.93 8.52 3.69
C ASN A 252 4.21 9.85 3.50
N THR A 253 4.55 10.86 4.29
CA THR A 253 3.96 12.19 4.21
C THR A 253 5.04 13.17 3.78
N GLN A 254 4.95 13.63 2.53
CA GLN A 254 5.86 14.61 1.96
C GLN A 254 5.28 16.00 2.18
N VAL A 255 6.13 16.91 2.67
CA VAL A 255 5.79 18.29 2.94
C VAL A 255 6.62 19.17 2.01
N ASP A 256 5.94 19.70 1.01
CA ASP A 256 6.49 20.58 -0.02
C ASP A 256 6.69 22.00 0.56
N ASP A 257 7.35 22.86 -0.20
CA ASP A 257 7.53 24.31 0.05
C ASP A 257 8.30 24.71 1.31
N ILE A 258 9.12 23.83 1.90
CA ILE A 258 9.87 24.20 3.10
C ILE A 258 10.83 25.34 2.77
N HIS A 259 10.81 26.38 3.61
CA HIS A 259 11.47 27.69 3.50
C HIS A 259 10.73 28.76 2.69
N LEU A 260 9.72 28.41 1.90
CA LEU A 260 8.90 29.38 1.19
C LEU A 260 7.85 30.04 2.10
N GLU A 261 7.39 31.19 1.65
CA GLU A 261 6.16 31.82 2.11
C GLU A 261 5.03 31.48 1.13
N THR A 262 3.87 31.08 1.64
CA THR A 262 2.72 30.67 0.81
C THR A 262 1.55 31.62 1.04
N ASP A 263 0.90 32.07 -0.03
CA ASP A 263 -0.36 32.80 0.04
C ASP A 263 -1.50 31.90 0.54
N MET A 264 -2.27 32.37 1.51
CA MET A 264 -3.37 31.63 2.11
C MET A 264 -4.67 31.81 1.32
N TYR A 265 -5.37 30.71 1.08
CA TYR A 265 -6.72 30.71 0.54
C TYR A 265 -7.68 31.50 1.45
N LEU A 266 -7.56 31.25 2.76
CA LEU A 266 -8.32 31.95 3.79
C LEU A 266 -7.46 32.16 5.04
N PRO A 267 -7.33 33.40 5.55
CA PRO A 267 -7.85 34.64 4.97
C PRO A 267 -7.06 35.07 3.71
N ALA A 268 -7.79 35.47 2.66
CA ALA A 268 -7.17 35.95 1.42
C ALA A 268 -6.26 37.17 1.66
N ASN A 269 -5.21 37.31 0.85
CA ASN A 269 -4.17 38.35 0.97
C ASN A 269 -3.38 38.27 2.29
N THR A 270 -3.26 37.07 2.84
CA THR A 270 -2.31 36.81 3.93
C THR A 270 -1.39 35.69 3.51
N THR A 271 -0.20 35.69 4.08
CA THR A 271 0.82 34.72 3.82
C THR A 271 1.21 34.00 5.10
N PHE A 272 1.75 32.80 4.96
CA PHE A 272 2.34 32.07 6.07
C PHE A 272 3.67 31.44 5.66
N LYS A 273 4.68 31.57 6.53
CA LYS A 273 5.95 30.83 6.47
C LYS A 273 6.15 30.05 7.77
N LEU A 274 6.52 28.78 7.63
CA LEU A 274 6.77 27.87 8.73
C LEU A 274 7.80 28.41 9.72
N ARG A 275 7.60 28.16 11.02
CA ARG A 275 8.49 28.64 12.09
C ARG A 275 9.23 27.48 12.77
N PRO A 276 10.43 27.72 13.34
CA PRO A 276 11.16 26.71 14.12
C PRO A 276 10.32 26.02 15.21
N GLY A 277 9.50 26.79 15.94
CA GLY A 277 8.64 26.24 16.99
C GLY A 277 7.56 25.28 16.48
N ASP A 278 7.09 25.48 15.24
CA ASP A 278 6.16 24.55 14.61
C ASP A 278 6.86 23.21 14.35
N LEU A 279 8.11 23.22 13.87
CA LEU A 279 8.91 22.00 13.70
C LEU A 279 9.24 21.32 15.03
N ASP A 280 9.58 22.06 16.08
CA ASP A 280 9.78 21.49 17.43
C ASP A 280 8.54 20.72 17.91
N ALA A 281 7.35 21.28 17.68
CA ALA A 281 6.09 20.62 18.00
C ALA A 281 5.89 19.34 17.18
N HIS A 282 6.25 19.34 15.90
CA HIS A 282 6.20 18.16 15.04
C HIS A 282 7.20 17.07 15.46
N VAL A 283 8.41 17.43 15.89
CA VAL A 283 9.37 16.48 16.45
C VAL A 283 8.80 15.79 17.70
N ALA A 284 8.20 16.57 18.61
CA ALA A 284 7.55 16.02 19.81
C ALA A 284 6.36 15.13 19.45
N TRP A 285 5.51 15.57 18.52
CA TRP A 285 4.34 14.80 18.08
C TRP A 285 4.73 13.51 17.36
N GLN A 286 5.74 13.50 16.48
CA GLN A 286 6.20 12.27 15.81
C GLN A 286 6.65 11.21 16.83
N LYS A 287 7.33 11.60 17.91
CA LYS A 287 7.67 10.67 19.01
C LYS A 287 6.42 10.12 19.69
N SER A 288 5.45 11.00 19.92
CA SER A 288 4.17 10.72 20.58
C SER A 288 3.32 9.74 19.75
N ILE A 289 3.14 9.98 18.46
CA ILE A 289 2.35 9.09 17.59
C ILE A 289 3.03 7.72 17.46
N ASN A 290 4.35 7.67 17.25
CA ASN A 290 5.08 6.40 17.15
C ASN A 290 4.92 5.52 18.40
N SER A 291 4.81 6.10 19.61
CA SER A 291 4.56 5.30 20.82
C SER A 291 3.13 4.74 20.91
N ARG A 292 2.19 5.22 20.09
CA ARG A 292 0.80 4.75 20.01
C ARG A 292 0.54 3.81 18.83
N LEU A 293 1.43 3.80 17.83
CA LEU A 293 1.30 2.91 16.68
C LEU A 293 1.64 1.45 17.05
N PRO A 294 1.20 0.46 16.27
CA PRO A 294 1.48 -0.94 16.54
C PRO A 294 3.00 -1.21 16.54
N ALA A 295 3.44 -2.21 17.31
CA ALA A 295 4.84 -2.55 17.44
C ALA A 295 5.52 -2.73 16.08
N GLY A 296 6.73 -2.19 15.92
CA GLY A 296 7.46 -2.17 14.64
C GLY A 296 7.16 -0.96 13.75
N SER A 297 6.19 -0.11 14.12
CA SER A 297 5.96 1.15 13.39
C SER A 297 7.13 2.13 13.54
N ASP A 298 7.35 2.92 12.51
CA ASP A 298 8.35 3.99 12.45
C ASP A 298 7.89 5.04 11.43
N TYR A 299 6.95 5.88 11.85
CA TYR A 299 6.39 6.99 11.09
C TYR A 299 7.29 8.22 11.16
N ARG A 300 7.58 8.81 9.99
CA ARG A 300 8.37 10.04 9.84
C ARG A 300 7.88 10.83 8.63
N MET A 301 7.84 12.15 8.76
CA MET A 301 7.63 13.09 7.67
C MET A 301 8.90 13.28 6.83
N GLU A 302 8.72 13.55 5.55
CA GLU A 302 9.77 13.92 4.60
C GLU A 302 9.56 15.36 4.12
N LEU A 303 10.61 16.17 4.17
CA LEU A 303 10.58 17.61 3.87
C LEU A 303 11.19 17.89 2.50
N GLY A 304 10.43 18.56 1.63
CA GLY A 304 10.85 19.10 0.34
C GLY A 304 11.31 20.54 0.49
N HIS A 305 12.58 20.82 0.21
CA HIS A 305 13.18 22.12 0.52
C HIS A 305 13.39 23.01 -0.71
N ASN A 306 13.18 24.31 -0.52
CA ASN A 306 13.44 25.38 -1.49
C ASN A 306 14.45 26.39 -0.93
N GLY A 307 15.72 26.24 -1.29
CA GLY A 307 16.80 27.05 -0.74
C GLY A 307 16.67 28.55 -0.97
N ASN A 308 15.98 28.98 -2.04
CA ASN A 308 15.77 30.41 -2.29
C ASN A 308 14.93 31.08 -1.20
N GLY A 309 13.96 30.36 -0.62
CA GLY A 309 13.12 30.90 0.47
C GLY A 309 13.91 31.15 1.76
N ASP A 310 14.99 30.41 2.01
CA ASP A 310 15.95 30.75 3.07
C ASP A 310 16.71 32.03 2.69
N ILE A 311 17.31 32.06 1.50
CA ILE A 311 18.09 33.21 1.05
C ILE A 311 17.29 34.51 1.07
N ASP A 312 16.02 34.46 0.66
CA ASP A 312 15.12 35.61 0.66
C ASP A 312 14.94 36.18 2.07
N SER A 313 14.54 35.35 3.03
CA SER A 313 14.44 35.77 4.44
C SER A 313 15.78 36.19 5.05
N SER A 314 16.86 35.50 4.70
CA SER A 314 18.20 35.82 5.19
C SER A 314 18.68 37.20 4.71
N VAL A 315 18.36 37.60 3.48
CA VAL A 315 18.68 38.93 2.94
C VAL A 315 17.90 40.03 3.67
N ASP A 316 16.63 39.79 3.96
CA ASP A 316 15.77 40.73 4.70
C ASP A 316 16.23 40.91 6.14
N GLU A 317 16.65 39.83 6.81
CA GLU A 317 17.15 39.83 8.18
C GLU A 317 18.58 40.41 8.33
N ASP A 318 19.35 40.51 7.24
CA ASP A 318 20.76 40.91 7.30
C ASP A 318 20.97 42.40 7.61
N THR A 319 20.82 42.81 8.87
CA THR A 319 21.05 44.21 9.27
C THR A 319 22.54 44.61 9.40
N SER A 320 23.49 43.75 8.99
CA SER A 320 24.92 43.94 9.23
C SER A 320 25.62 44.94 8.29
N THR A 321 26.81 45.41 8.70
CA THR A 321 27.66 46.30 7.90
C THR A 321 29.14 45.89 8.05
N PRO A 322 29.81 45.36 7.00
CA PRO A 322 29.26 45.04 5.67
C PRO A 322 28.23 43.89 5.75
N ARG A 323 27.30 43.84 4.77
CA ARG A 323 26.31 42.76 4.64
C ARG A 323 27.00 41.40 4.56
N LYS A 324 26.45 40.40 5.25
CA LYS A 324 26.84 38.98 5.17
C LYS A 324 26.30 38.32 3.92
N CYS A 325 25.11 38.74 3.47
CA CYS A 325 24.49 38.26 2.25
C CYS A 325 25.09 38.98 1.04
N ASN A 326 25.85 38.21 0.26
CA ASN A 326 26.44 38.66 -0.99
C ASN A 326 26.34 37.53 -2.03
N PRO A 327 25.45 37.61 -3.02
CA PRO A 327 24.56 38.75 -3.35
C PRO A 327 23.56 39.12 -2.24
N ASN A 328 23.22 40.41 -2.14
CA ASN A 328 22.22 40.92 -1.18
C ASN A 328 20.81 40.95 -1.80
N GLN A 329 20.40 39.85 -2.41
CA GLN A 329 19.08 39.60 -3.00
C GLN A 329 18.96 38.12 -3.29
N ALA A 330 17.75 37.56 -3.20
CA ALA A 330 17.43 36.23 -3.65
C ALA A 330 17.29 36.15 -5.19
N VAL A 331 17.08 34.95 -5.71
CA VAL A 331 16.62 34.76 -7.09
C VAL A 331 15.16 35.20 -7.14
N ASP A 332 14.85 36.09 -8.08
CA ASP A 332 13.52 36.65 -8.27
C ASP A 332 13.30 36.93 -9.76
N TYR A 333 12.08 36.71 -10.22
CA TYR A 333 11.64 36.82 -11.60
C TYR A 333 10.12 36.97 -11.68
N VAL A 334 9.62 37.53 -12.78
CA VAL A 334 8.18 37.59 -13.03
C VAL A 334 7.71 36.23 -13.56
N GLN A 335 6.92 35.52 -12.77
CA GLN A 335 6.33 34.25 -13.19
C GLN A 335 5.38 34.46 -14.39
N PRO A 336 5.58 33.74 -15.51
CA PRO A 336 4.64 33.77 -16.61
C PRO A 336 3.33 33.06 -16.22
N PRO A 337 2.21 33.32 -16.92
CA PRO A 337 0.99 32.54 -16.71
C PRO A 337 1.23 31.05 -16.92
N ASP A 338 0.67 30.22 -16.05
CA ASP A 338 0.84 28.78 -16.13
C ASP A 338 0.28 28.24 -17.45
N PRO A 339 1.01 27.35 -18.15
CA PRO A 339 0.47 26.65 -19.28
C PRO A 339 -0.67 25.71 -18.84
N PRO A 340 -1.51 25.22 -19.78
CA PRO A 340 -2.49 24.20 -19.45
C PRO A 340 -1.81 22.95 -18.87
N LEU A 341 -2.49 22.26 -17.95
CA LEU A 341 -2.02 21.00 -17.39
C LEU A 341 -1.68 20.00 -18.52
N GLU A 342 -0.61 19.24 -18.33
CA GLU A 342 -0.06 18.30 -19.32
C GLU A 342 0.51 18.94 -20.60
N PHE A 343 0.85 20.23 -20.55
CA PHE A 343 1.52 20.92 -21.65
C PHE A 343 2.87 20.25 -21.98
N VAL A 344 2.98 19.72 -23.20
CA VAL A 344 4.23 19.16 -23.72
C VAL A 344 5.02 20.27 -24.40
N LYS A 345 6.08 20.75 -23.74
CA LYS A 345 6.92 21.81 -24.28
C LYS A 345 7.70 21.34 -25.51
N PRO A 346 7.69 22.08 -26.64
CA PRO A 346 8.64 21.84 -27.73
C PRO A 346 10.10 21.92 -27.21
N PRO A 347 10.93 20.88 -27.44
CA PRO A 347 12.32 20.90 -26.96
C PRO A 347 13.14 22.06 -27.56
N GLY A 348 13.97 22.70 -26.73
CA GLY A 348 14.80 23.83 -27.13
C GLY A 348 14.07 25.18 -27.19
N THR A 349 12.78 25.24 -26.84
CA THR A 349 12.04 26.51 -26.71
C THR A 349 11.89 26.93 -25.24
N GLY A 350 11.31 28.12 -25.03
CA GLY A 350 11.16 28.75 -23.72
C GLY A 350 11.98 30.04 -23.63
N VAL A 351 11.86 30.73 -22.51
CA VAL A 351 12.62 31.96 -22.21
C VAL A 351 13.19 31.82 -20.81
N ASP A 352 14.48 32.12 -20.66
CA ASP A 352 15.12 32.17 -19.35
C ASP A 352 14.49 33.30 -18.51
N LEU A 353 13.95 32.94 -17.35
CA LEU A 353 13.41 33.81 -16.31
C LEU A 353 14.51 34.23 -15.32
N TRP A 354 15.47 33.33 -15.03
CA TRP A 354 16.51 33.60 -14.04
C TRP A 354 17.39 34.80 -14.44
N PRO A 355 17.62 35.77 -13.53
CA PRO A 355 18.55 36.86 -13.78
C PRO A 355 19.95 36.34 -14.11
N SER A 356 20.54 36.84 -15.20
CA SER A 356 21.82 36.34 -15.77
C SER A 356 23.03 36.41 -14.81
N ARG A 357 22.92 37.14 -13.70
CA ARG A 357 23.94 37.21 -12.63
C ARG A 357 24.09 35.92 -11.84
N PHE A 358 23.03 35.10 -11.75
CA PHE A 358 23.03 33.88 -10.96
C PHE A 358 23.55 32.71 -11.80
N VAL A 359 24.88 32.61 -11.91
CA VAL A 359 25.55 31.53 -12.66
C VAL A 359 25.85 30.33 -11.77
N THR A 360 26.27 30.58 -10.53
CA THR A 360 26.55 29.56 -9.51
C THR A 360 26.03 30.03 -8.16
N TYR A 361 25.71 29.10 -7.26
CA TYR A 361 25.35 29.42 -5.88
C TYR A 361 26.57 30.01 -5.14
N THR A 362 26.47 31.25 -4.64
CA THR A 362 27.59 31.98 -4.01
C THR A 362 27.29 32.57 -2.63
N TRP A 363 26.05 32.49 -2.13
CA TRP A 363 25.73 32.98 -0.79
C TRP A 363 26.56 32.25 0.27
N SER A 364 27.00 32.98 1.29
CA SER A 364 27.78 32.44 2.39
C SER A 364 26.90 31.63 3.34
N LYS A 365 27.50 30.69 4.08
CA LYS A 365 26.77 29.98 5.14
C LYS A 365 26.32 30.94 6.23
N GLU A 366 27.12 31.97 6.51
CA GLU A 366 26.78 33.03 7.46
C GLU A 366 25.55 33.82 7.04
N CYS A 367 25.30 34.00 5.74
CA CYS A 367 24.07 34.56 5.21
C CYS A 367 22.89 33.59 5.39
N ALA A 368 22.99 32.37 4.84
CA ALA A 368 21.94 31.35 4.91
C ALA A 368 21.59 30.88 6.35
N SER A 369 22.42 31.22 7.33
CA SER A 369 22.13 30.95 8.75
C SER A 369 21.39 32.10 9.45
N LEU A 370 21.02 33.16 8.74
CA LEU A 370 20.24 34.28 9.28
C LEU A 370 18.75 33.94 9.39
N ASP A 371 18.18 33.17 8.45
CA ASP A 371 16.83 32.63 8.58
C ASP A 371 16.77 31.65 9.78
N PRO A 372 15.99 31.94 10.83
CA PRO A 372 15.87 31.06 11.99
C PRO A 372 15.36 29.65 11.63
N LEU A 373 14.53 29.51 10.60
CA LEU A 373 14.04 28.22 10.12
C LEU A 373 15.16 27.40 9.48
N ALA A 374 15.98 28.01 8.62
CA ALA A 374 17.12 27.33 7.99
C ALA A 374 18.19 26.96 9.05
N ALA A 375 18.46 27.88 9.98
CA ALA A 375 19.38 27.64 11.09
C ALA A 375 18.92 26.49 12.02
N TRP A 376 17.61 26.23 12.14
CA TRP A 376 17.07 25.13 12.95
C TRP A 376 17.59 23.75 12.51
N PHE A 377 17.80 23.56 11.19
CA PHE A 377 18.34 22.33 10.62
C PHE A 377 19.85 22.14 10.82
N LEU A 378 20.59 23.17 11.24
CA LEU A 378 22.01 23.04 11.60
C LEU A 378 22.22 22.17 12.85
N THR A 379 21.17 21.96 13.64
CA THR A 379 21.19 21.06 14.79
C THR A 379 20.95 19.62 14.33
N ALA A 380 21.95 18.74 14.50
CA ALA A 380 21.86 17.36 14.01
C ALA A 380 20.67 16.55 14.56
N ALA A 381 20.24 16.80 15.80
CA ALA A 381 19.08 16.12 16.39
C ALA A 381 17.75 16.55 15.73
N ASN A 382 17.67 17.81 15.32
CA ASN A 382 16.53 18.40 14.64
C ASN A 382 16.46 17.88 13.20
N LEU A 383 17.58 17.99 12.47
CA LEU A 383 17.74 17.45 11.12
C LEU A 383 17.31 15.99 11.04
N ASN A 384 17.87 15.13 11.88
CA ASN A 384 17.63 13.69 11.80
C ASN A 384 16.27 13.24 12.39
N SER A 385 15.38 14.18 12.75
CA SER A 385 13.99 13.88 13.07
C SER A 385 13.10 13.75 11.82
N PHE A 386 13.61 14.14 10.64
CA PHE A 386 12.90 14.13 9.37
C PHE A 386 13.68 13.38 8.28
N ALA A 387 13.00 13.05 7.19
CA ALA A 387 13.64 12.76 5.91
C ALA A 387 13.65 14.03 5.05
N HIS A 388 14.51 14.08 4.03
CA HIS A 388 14.77 15.28 3.24
C HIS A 388 14.92 14.97 1.75
N VAL A 389 14.33 15.83 0.92
CA VAL A 389 14.40 15.76 -0.55
C VAL A 389 14.42 17.19 -1.12
N SER A 390 14.96 17.35 -2.33
CA SER A 390 14.93 18.63 -3.04
C SER A 390 13.52 18.94 -3.54
N HIS A 391 13.11 20.19 -3.45
CA HIS A 391 11.90 20.71 -4.09
C HIS A 391 12.20 21.84 -5.09
N THR A 392 13.36 21.79 -5.74
CA THR A 392 13.96 22.90 -6.53
C THR A 392 14.41 24.09 -5.67
N PHE A 393 15.06 25.09 -6.24
CA PHE A 393 15.67 26.18 -5.48
C PHE A 393 14.66 27.31 -5.24
N SER A 394 14.08 27.87 -6.31
CA SER A 394 13.16 29.00 -6.26
C SER A 394 11.70 28.64 -6.52
N HIS A 395 11.40 27.35 -6.75
CA HIS A 395 10.04 26.90 -7.07
C HIS A 395 9.54 27.53 -8.40
N GLU A 396 10.42 27.65 -9.39
CA GLU A 396 10.01 28.00 -10.75
C GLU A 396 9.14 26.89 -11.36
N GLU A 397 8.02 27.26 -11.97
CA GLU A 397 7.21 26.32 -12.73
C GLU A 397 7.95 25.82 -13.99
N LEU A 398 8.12 24.51 -14.09
CA LEU A 398 9.00 23.90 -15.07
C LEU A 398 8.31 23.45 -16.35
N ASP A 399 7.00 23.66 -16.52
CA ASP A 399 6.27 23.19 -17.70
C ASP A 399 6.73 23.88 -18.99
N ASN A 400 7.05 25.17 -18.94
CA ASN A 400 7.57 25.93 -20.11
C ASN A 400 8.98 26.52 -19.87
N SER A 401 9.64 26.14 -18.77
CA SER A 401 11.00 26.58 -18.42
C SER A 401 12.06 26.03 -19.39
N THR A 402 13.19 26.72 -19.52
CA THR A 402 14.31 26.29 -20.36
C THR A 402 15.22 25.30 -19.64
N TYR A 403 16.13 24.64 -20.39
CA TYR A 403 17.19 23.84 -19.77
C TYR A 403 18.05 24.69 -18.81
N HIS A 404 18.33 25.94 -19.20
CA HIS A 404 19.19 26.87 -18.48
C HIS A 404 18.66 27.16 -17.08
N ASP A 405 17.34 27.31 -16.94
CA ASP A 405 16.69 27.62 -15.68
C ASP A 405 16.47 26.34 -14.87
N ALA A 406 15.92 25.29 -15.49
CA ALA A 406 15.72 24.00 -14.84
C ALA A 406 17.03 23.39 -14.27
N THR A 407 18.19 23.58 -14.92
CA THR A 407 19.46 23.09 -14.36
C THR A 407 19.93 23.89 -13.15
N ARG A 408 19.55 25.18 -13.04
CA ARG A 408 19.89 26.02 -11.88
C ARG A 408 18.98 25.71 -10.71
N GLU A 409 17.69 25.52 -10.98
CA GLU A 409 16.73 25.05 -9.99
C GLU A 409 17.22 23.81 -9.24
N ILE A 410 17.86 22.87 -9.94
CA ILE A 410 18.44 21.68 -9.29
C ILE A 410 19.80 21.98 -8.64
N SER A 411 20.76 22.53 -9.41
CA SER A 411 22.14 22.66 -8.94
C SER A 411 22.30 23.67 -7.79
N PHE A 412 21.54 24.77 -7.78
CA PHE A 412 21.57 25.73 -6.67
C PHE A 412 20.99 25.11 -5.41
N ASN A 413 19.89 24.35 -5.52
CA ASN A 413 19.31 23.71 -4.35
C ASN A 413 20.22 22.61 -3.79
N GLN A 414 20.89 21.84 -4.64
CA GLN A 414 21.91 20.87 -4.20
C GLN A 414 23.07 21.56 -3.46
N ALA A 415 23.56 22.70 -3.96
CA ALA A 415 24.63 23.46 -3.34
C ALA A 415 24.20 24.04 -1.97
N TRP A 416 23.00 24.60 -1.88
CA TRP A 416 22.42 25.12 -0.65
C TRP A 416 22.20 24.00 0.39
N LEU A 417 21.57 22.88 -0.01
CA LEU A 417 21.36 21.70 0.84
C LEU A 417 22.68 21.17 1.42
N ALA A 418 23.74 21.16 0.62
CA ALA A 418 25.08 20.77 1.06
C ALA A 418 25.68 21.79 2.04
N GLN A 419 25.58 23.10 1.76
CA GLN A 419 26.08 24.16 2.64
C GLN A 419 25.41 24.14 4.02
N MET A 420 24.10 23.94 4.04
CA MET A 420 23.29 23.87 5.27
C MET A 420 23.38 22.50 5.97
N GLY A 421 24.11 21.54 5.39
CA GLY A 421 24.31 20.21 5.97
C GLY A 421 23.11 19.27 5.88
N ILE A 422 22.00 19.71 5.25
CA ILE A 422 20.78 18.91 5.06
C ILE A 422 21.08 17.67 4.20
N SER A 423 21.96 17.81 3.20
CA SER A 423 22.37 16.69 2.35
C SER A 423 23.15 15.59 3.10
N GLN A 424 23.54 15.83 4.36
CA GLN A 424 24.23 14.88 5.24
C GLN A 424 23.28 14.23 6.27
N ALA A 425 21.99 14.53 6.21
CA ALA A 425 21.00 13.87 7.04
C ALA A 425 21.04 12.34 6.83
N GLN A 426 20.74 11.58 7.88
CA GLN A 426 20.65 10.12 7.81
C GLN A 426 19.63 9.64 6.76
N ARG A 427 18.63 10.48 6.46
CA ARG A 427 17.54 10.18 5.52
C ARG A 427 17.43 11.29 4.48
N PHE A 428 18.45 11.42 3.65
CA PHE A 428 18.44 12.30 2.48
C PHE A 428 18.21 11.50 1.19
N SER A 429 17.42 12.05 0.27
CA SER A 429 17.12 11.48 -1.04
C SER A 429 17.86 12.26 -2.14
N PRO A 430 19.15 11.96 -2.42
CA PRO A 430 19.97 12.71 -3.37
C PRO A 430 19.55 12.54 -4.84
N GLN A 431 18.84 11.46 -5.19
CA GLN A 431 18.38 11.19 -6.55
C GLN A 431 16.90 11.56 -6.75
N GLY A 432 16.29 12.10 -5.69
CA GLY A 432 14.88 12.40 -5.59
C GLY A 432 14.59 13.87 -5.84
N LEU A 433 13.45 14.11 -6.47
CA LEU A 433 12.88 15.43 -6.65
C LEU A 433 11.38 15.36 -6.38
N ILE A 434 10.90 16.29 -5.58
CA ILE A 434 9.51 16.71 -5.66
C ILE A 434 9.50 17.85 -6.68
N PRO A 435 8.93 17.69 -7.90
CA PRO A 435 8.90 18.78 -8.87
C PRO A 435 7.99 19.91 -8.36
N PRO A 436 8.34 21.19 -8.59
CA PRO A 436 7.56 22.33 -8.09
C PRO A 436 6.16 22.26 -8.73
N ALA A 437 5.11 22.28 -7.91
CA ALA A 437 3.73 22.04 -8.33
C ALA A 437 3.49 20.83 -9.29
N ILE A 438 4.37 19.83 -9.28
CA ILE A 438 4.34 18.68 -10.20
C ILE A 438 4.45 19.11 -11.69
N THR A 439 5.26 20.14 -11.97
CA THR A 439 5.54 20.63 -13.33
C THR A 439 6.90 20.16 -13.86
N GLY A 440 7.09 20.30 -15.17
CA GLY A 440 8.29 19.87 -15.90
C GLY A 440 8.29 18.40 -16.31
N LEU A 441 7.30 17.61 -15.87
CA LEU A 441 7.15 16.19 -16.22
C LEU A 441 6.84 15.95 -17.71
N HIS A 442 6.48 17.00 -18.45
CA HIS A 442 6.25 16.99 -19.89
C HIS A 442 7.20 17.94 -20.66
N ASN A 443 8.29 18.35 -20.01
CA ASN A 443 9.31 19.23 -20.58
C ASN A 443 10.63 18.46 -20.76
N ALA A 444 10.97 18.14 -22.02
CA ALA A 444 12.18 17.40 -22.35
C ALA A 444 13.47 18.05 -21.80
N ASP A 445 13.52 19.39 -21.82
CA ASP A 445 14.70 20.13 -21.36
C ASP A 445 14.81 20.13 -19.83
N ALA A 446 13.68 20.20 -19.12
CA ALA A 446 13.65 20.09 -17.66
C ALA A 446 14.07 18.68 -17.22
N ILE A 447 13.49 17.64 -17.81
CA ILE A 447 13.88 16.24 -17.53
C ILE A 447 15.36 16.03 -17.83
N LYS A 448 15.87 16.58 -18.95
CA LYS A 448 17.30 16.53 -19.25
C LYS A 448 18.11 17.20 -18.13
N ALA A 449 17.75 18.41 -17.73
CA ALA A 449 18.43 19.13 -16.66
C ALA A 449 18.43 18.35 -15.34
N TRP A 450 17.32 17.70 -14.99
CA TRP A 450 17.23 16.83 -13.82
C TRP A 450 18.21 15.67 -13.90
N THR A 451 18.21 14.93 -15.02
CA THR A 451 19.10 13.77 -15.21
C THR A 451 20.58 14.16 -15.25
N ASP A 452 20.93 15.29 -15.87
CA ASP A 452 22.30 15.82 -15.91
C ASP A 452 22.82 16.19 -14.51
N ASN A 453 21.91 16.54 -13.58
CA ASN A 453 22.22 16.83 -12.18
C ASN A 453 22.00 15.62 -11.23
N GLY A 454 21.81 14.41 -11.80
CA GLY A 454 21.75 13.16 -11.03
C GLY A 454 20.39 12.80 -10.44
N ILE A 455 19.33 13.54 -10.76
CA ILE A 455 17.95 13.19 -10.38
C ILE A 455 17.48 12.03 -11.25
N LYS A 456 16.87 11.03 -10.62
CA LYS A 456 16.32 9.84 -11.26
C LYS A 456 14.85 9.60 -10.93
N TYR A 457 14.39 10.13 -9.80
CA TYR A 457 13.07 9.83 -9.26
C TYR A 457 12.34 11.14 -9.01
N ALA A 458 11.31 11.41 -9.80
CA ALA A 458 10.37 12.49 -9.56
C ALA A 458 9.10 11.91 -8.92
N VAL A 459 8.44 12.66 -8.05
CA VAL A 459 7.08 12.33 -7.66
C VAL A 459 6.08 12.92 -8.67
N GLY A 460 4.96 12.23 -8.89
CA GLY A 460 3.85 12.68 -9.72
C GLY A 460 2.63 13.12 -8.89
N ASP A 461 1.47 13.06 -9.50
CA ASP A 461 0.17 13.33 -8.87
C ASP A 461 -0.88 12.35 -9.38
N ASN A 462 -1.46 11.58 -8.46
CA ASN A 462 -2.45 10.55 -8.79
C ASN A 462 -3.80 11.11 -9.25
N THR A 463 -4.05 12.42 -9.12
CA THR A 463 -5.24 13.05 -9.73
C THR A 463 -5.10 13.22 -11.25
N ARG A 464 -3.88 13.07 -11.78
CA ARG A 464 -3.52 13.20 -13.20
C ARG A 464 -3.21 11.81 -13.78
N PRO A 465 -4.17 11.13 -14.45
CA PRO A 465 -3.98 9.75 -14.89
C PRO A 465 -2.75 9.54 -15.78
N ILE A 466 -2.33 10.55 -16.55
CA ILE A 466 -1.14 10.47 -17.40
C ILE A 466 0.17 10.28 -16.64
N LEU A 467 0.19 10.62 -15.34
CA LEU A 467 1.33 10.46 -14.44
C LEU A 467 1.31 9.16 -13.63
N VAL A 468 0.32 8.30 -13.84
CA VAL A 468 0.17 7.02 -13.15
C VAL A 468 0.34 5.86 -14.12
N ASN A 469 0.94 4.77 -13.66
CA ASN A 469 1.10 3.56 -14.48
C ASN A 469 -0.27 2.95 -14.82
N GLN A 470 -0.60 2.88 -16.10
CA GLN A 470 -1.89 2.39 -16.60
C GLN A 470 -2.00 0.85 -16.65
N GLN A 471 -0.90 0.13 -16.43
CA GLN A 471 -0.88 -1.33 -16.44
C GLN A 471 -1.06 -1.90 -15.04
N ASN A 472 -0.45 -1.27 -14.03
CA ASN A 472 -0.50 -1.73 -12.65
C ASN A 472 -0.28 -0.57 -11.67
N GLN A 473 -1.24 -0.35 -10.78
CA GLN A 473 -1.21 0.70 -9.76
C GLN A 473 -0.11 0.54 -8.70
N TYR A 474 0.58 -0.60 -8.66
CA TYR A 474 1.70 -0.86 -7.76
C TYR A 474 3.06 -0.62 -8.42
N TRP A 475 3.09 -0.08 -9.64
CA TRP A 475 4.30 0.20 -10.40
C TRP A 475 4.53 1.70 -10.53
N PRO A 476 5.80 2.14 -10.66
CA PRO A 476 6.10 3.51 -11.04
C PRO A 476 5.83 3.67 -12.55
N LEU A 477 5.84 4.92 -13.02
CA LEU A 477 5.76 5.23 -14.44
C LEU A 477 7.16 5.64 -14.95
N ALA A 478 7.66 4.98 -16.00
CA ALA A 478 8.88 5.42 -16.68
C ALA A 478 8.54 6.60 -17.60
N SER A 479 9.36 7.65 -17.59
CA SER A 479 9.20 8.72 -18.59
C SER A 479 9.53 8.23 -20.00
N THR A 480 8.80 8.74 -20.99
CA THR A 480 8.99 8.40 -22.41
C THR A 480 9.14 9.65 -23.27
N VAL A 481 9.80 9.53 -24.42
CA VAL A 481 9.87 10.64 -25.38
C VAL A 481 8.48 11.08 -25.85
N ALA A 482 7.57 10.12 -26.06
CA ALA A 482 6.26 10.40 -26.63
C ALA A 482 5.34 11.19 -25.67
N VAL A 483 5.37 10.88 -24.37
CA VAL A 483 4.49 11.50 -23.38
C VAL A 483 5.20 12.65 -22.67
N ASN A 484 6.46 12.46 -22.28
CA ASN A 484 7.19 13.37 -21.41
C ASN A 484 8.21 14.25 -22.16
N GLY A 485 8.44 13.99 -23.45
CA GLY A 485 9.49 14.63 -24.25
C GLY A 485 10.89 14.03 -24.04
N ALA A 486 11.14 13.31 -22.94
CA ALA A 486 12.40 12.63 -22.66
C ALA A 486 12.23 11.37 -21.79
N THR A 487 13.16 10.43 -21.94
CA THR A 487 13.34 9.28 -21.03
C THR A 487 14.35 9.60 -19.94
N GLY A 488 14.36 8.83 -18.85
CA GLY A 488 15.47 8.83 -17.89
C GLY A 488 15.09 9.05 -16.43
N ILE A 489 13.82 9.32 -16.16
CA ILE A 489 13.28 9.40 -14.80
C ILE A 489 12.18 8.37 -14.58
N TRP A 490 12.01 7.98 -13.33
CA TRP A 490 10.82 7.32 -12.83
C TRP A 490 9.93 8.35 -12.14
N ILE A 491 8.64 8.29 -12.46
CA ILE A 491 7.58 9.07 -11.85
C ILE A 491 6.93 8.15 -10.81
N ILE A 492 7.10 8.51 -9.54
CA ILE A 492 6.55 7.79 -8.41
C ILE A 492 5.15 8.34 -8.12
N PRO A 493 4.10 7.50 -8.05
CA PRO A 493 2.75 7.97 -7.75
C PRO A 493 2.68 8.61 -6.35
N ARG A 494 1.81 9.60 -6.18
CA ARG A 494 1.57 10.30 -4.90
C ARG A 494 0.12 10.78 -4.80
N TRP A 495 -0.49 10.57 -3.65
CA TRP A 495 -1.85 10.98 -3.36
C TRP A 495 -1.92 12.45 -2.97
N ALA A 496 -2.79 13.21 -3.64
CA ALA A 496 -3.30 14.47 -3.11
C ALA A 496 -4.26 14.22 -1.93
N THR A 497 -4.37 15.19 -1.02
CA THR A 497 -5.27 15.10 0.13
C THR A 497 -6.24 16.29 0.16
N THR A 498 -7.26 16.22 1.00
CA THR A 498 -8.18 17.34 1.28
C THR A 498 -7.58 18.38 2.24
N ILE A 499 -6.29 18.27 2.54
CA ILE A 499 -5.50 19.29 3.23
C ILE A 499 -4.74 20.05 2.14
N TYR A 500 -5.27 21.22 1.76
CA TYR A 500 -4.80 21.97 0.61
C TYR A 500 -3.49 22.73 0.88
N TYR A 501 -2.73 22.99 -0.19
CA TYR A 501 -1.37 23.54 -0.13
C TYR A 501 -1.29 24.94 0.50
N ASN A 502 -2.28 25.75 0.18
CA ASN A 502 -2.49 27.15 0.53
C ASN A 502 -3.38 27.31 1.78
N CYS A 503 -3.38 26.33 2.68
CA CYS A 503 -4.15 26.38 3.93
C CYS A 503 -3.32 26.02 5.16
N ASP A 504 -3.45 26.84 6.20
CA ASP A 504 -2.78 26.70 7.49
C ASP A 504 -3.75 26.48 8.67
N THR A 505 -5.06 26.61 8.43
CA THR A 505 -6.11 26.46 9.45
C THR A 505 -7.23 25.51 9.01
N SER A 506 -7.93 24.95 10.00
CA SER A 506 -9.08 24.06 9.75
C SER A 506 -10.23 24.74 9.00
N ASP A 507 -10.45 26.03 9.24
CA ASP A 507 -11.47 26.81 8.53
C ASP A 507 -11.08 27.02 7.06
N CYS A 508 -9.79 27.29 6.79
CA CYS A 508 -9.29 27.44 5.42
C CYS A 508 -9.52 26.17 4.59
N THR A 509 -9.01 25.03 5.05
CA THR A 509 -9.08 23.79 4.26
C THR A 509 -10.52 23.28 4.12
N LEU A 510 -11.37 23.54 5.13
CA LEU A 510 -12.80 23.25 5.06
C LEU A 510 -13.52 24.13 4.04
N GLN A 511 -13.16 25.42 3.97
CA GLN A 511 -13.77 26.36 3.04
C GLN A 511 -13.39 26.04 1.60
N GLU A 512 -12.11 25.79 1.32
CA GLU A 512 -11.66 25.41 -0.01
C GLU A 512 -12.27 24.06 -0.46
N TRP A 513 -12.44 23.10 0.46
CA TRP A 513 -13.15 21.86 0.16
C TRP A 513 -14.62 22.07 -0.25
N LYS A 514 -15.30 23.05 0.37
CA LYS A 514 -16.68 23.40 0.01
C LYS A 514 -16.77 24.13 -1.32
N ASP A 515 -15.78 24.97 -1.63
CA ASP A 515 -15.80 25.83 -2.81
C ASP A 515 -15.36 25.09 -4.08
N THR A 516 -14.42 24.15 -3.95
CA THR A 516 -13.78 23.48 -5.10
C THR A 516 -14.23 22.03 -5.30
N SER A 517 -14.93 21.46 -4.34
CA SER A 517 -15.35 20.05 -4.32
C SER A 517 -16.79 19.91 -3.82
N ALA A 518 -17.29 18.68 -3.72
CA ALA A 518 -18.60 18.40 -3.11
C ALA A 518 -18.57 18.44 -1.56
N GLY A 519 -17.72 19.29 -0.98
CA GLY A 519 -17.49 19.36 0.46
C GLY A 519 -18.67 19.92 1.23
N SER A 520 -18.93 19.39 2.43
CA SER A 520 -20.01 19.86 3.29
C SER A 520 -19.79 19.56 4.77
N GLY A 521 -20.43 20.36 5.64
CA GLY A 521 -20.35 20.18 7.09
C GLY A 521 -19.17 20.92 7.74
N THR A 522 -18.49 20.22 8.64
CA THR A 522 -17.45 20.74 9.55
C THR A 522 -16.07 20.14 9.24
N PHE A 523 -15.02 20.61 9.90
CA PHE A 523 -13.69 20.00 9.81
C PHE A 523 -13.69 18.51 10.19
N SER A 524 -14.56 18.09 11.12
CA SER A 524 -14.73 16.67 11.43
C SER A 524 -15.29 15.86 10.26
N ASN A 525 -16.14 16.47 9.41
CA ASN A 525 -16.66 15.79 8.21
C ASN A 525 -15.57 15.67 7.13
N LEU A 526 -14.72 16.70 6.99
CA LEU A 526 -13.54 16.63 6.12
C LEU A 526 -12.56 15.55 6.59
N LEU A 527 -12.28 15.48 7.89
CA LEU A 527 -11.44 14.43 8.47
C LEU A 527 -12.09 13.04 8.29
N ASP A 528 -13.40 12.90 8.40
CA ASP A 528 -14.08 11.63 8.15
C ASP A 528 -14.00 11.19 6.67
N ASN A 529 -14.08 12.15 5.74
CA ASN A 529 -13.82 11.89 4.32
C ASN A 529 -12.37 11.42 4.11
N ALA A 530 -11.40 12.09 4.75
CA ALA A 530 -10.00 11.69 4.72
C ALA A 530 -9.79 10.30 5.35
N ARG A 531 -10.46 9.99 6.46
CA ARG A 531 -10.43 8.68 7.12
C ARG A 531 -10.83 7.58 6.13
N THR A 532 -12.00 7.70 5.53
CA THR A 532 -12.56 6.68 4.63
C THR A 532 -11.70 6.50 3.39
N THR A 533 -11.25 7.61 2.79
CA THR A 533 -10.48 7.59 1.53
C THR A 533 -9.07 7.02 1.72
N ASN A 534 -8.36 7.49 2.73
CA ASN A 534 -6.92 7.22 2.86
C ASN A 534 -6.64 5.91 3.62
N SER A 535 -7.49 5.52 4.58
CA SER A 535 -7.39 4.17 5.16
C SER A 535 -7.63 3.08 4.11
N ARG A 536 -8.52 3.32 3.13
CA ARG A 536 -8.72 2.41 1.99
C ARG A 536 -7.42 2.19 1.21
N TYR A 537 -6.67 3.23 0.88
CA TYR A 537 -5.39 3.09 0.17
C TYR A 537 -4.39 2.25 0.98
N LEU A 538 -4.26 2.53 2.28
CA LEU A 538 -3.37 1.76 3.16
C LEU A 538 -3.82 0.29 3.29
N LEU A 539 -5.12 0.01 3.38
CA LEU A 539 -5.68 -1.34 3.39
C LEU A 539 -5.45 -2.07 2.05
N ARG A 540 -5.42 -1.33 0.93
CA ARG A 540 -5.06 -1.87 -0.39
C ARG A 540 -3.56 -2.02 -0.62
N LEU A 541 -2.74 -1.78 0.41
CA LEU A 541 -1.28 -1.85 0.38
C LEU A 541 -0.66 -0.96 -0.70
N GLN A 542 -1.33 0.15 -0.99
CA GLN A 542 -0.83 1.20 -1.87
C GLN A 542 0.21 2.02 -1.10
N ALA A 543 1.43 2.03 -1.63
CA ALA A 543 2.61 2.59 -0.95
C ALA A 543 2.93 4.02 -1.37
N ASP A 544 2.07 4.64 -2.17
CA ASP A 544 2.22 5.99 -2.69
C ASP A 544 2.35 6.98 -1.51
N PRO A 545 3.29 7.94 -1.55
CA PRO A 545 3.31 9.03 -0.59
C PRO A 545 2.05 9.90 -0.64
N TYR A 546 1.89 10.75 0.37
CA TYR A 546 0.83 11.74 0.48
C TYR A 546 1.42 13.15 0.43
N MET A 547 0.80 14.02 -0.36
CA MET A 547 1.20 15.41 -0.58
C MET A 547 0.63 16.33 0.49
N PHE A 548 1.51 17.13 1.09
CA PHE A 548 1.23 18.25 2.00
C PHE A 548 2.23 19.38 1.72
N HIS A 549 2.03 20.53 2.34
CA HIS A 549 2.87 21.72 2.15
C HIS A 549 3.18 22.40 3.49
N GLN A 550 4.20 23.26 3.51
CA GLN A 550 4.71 23.90 4.73
C GLN A 550 3.62 24.56 5.60
N ALA A 551 2.62 25.18 4.97
CA ALA A 551 1.54 25.86 5.68
C ALA A 551 0.70 24.90 6.54
N ASN A 552 0.59 23.63 6.12
CA ASN A 552 -0.14 22.61 6.83
C ASN A 552 0.50 22.22 8.18
N LEU A 553 1.73 22.68 8.44
CA LEU A 553 2.49 22.42 9.67
C LEU A 553 2.34 23.56 10.70
N ARG A 554 1.54 24.60 10.46
CA ARG A 554 1.26 25.62 11.48
C ARG A 554 0.66 24.97 12.74
N GLN A 555 1.29 25.13 13.90
CA GLN A 555 0.86 24.44 15.14
C GLN A 555 0.94 25.31 16.40
N THR A 556 2.01 26.08 16.56
CA THR A 556 2.36 26.72 17.84
C THR A 556 1.31 27.69 18.36
N ASP A 557 0.58 28.34 17.46
CA ASP A 557 -0.48 29.29 17.72
C ASP A 557 -1.88 28.77 17.37
N MET A 558 -2.00 27.50 16.95
CA MET A 558 -3.29 26.89 16.66
C MET A 558 -4.13 26.69 17.93
N PRO A 559 -5.47 26.75 17.83
CA PRO A 559 -6.35 26.36 18.93
C PRO A 559 -6.20 24.87 19.24
N SER A 560 -6.49 24.50 20.49
CA SER A 560 -6.58 23.09 20.86
C SER A 560 -7.85 22.48 20.28
N ILE A 561 -7.70 21.32 19.63
CA ILE A 561 -8.79 20.50 19.10
C ILE A 561 -8.67 19.06 19.61
N THR A 562 -9.71 18.26 19.40
CA THR A 562 -9.71 16.82 19.67
C THR A 562 -9.81 16.05 18.37
N VAL A 563 -8.84 15.18 18.10
CA VAL A 563 -8.86 14.25 16.96
C VAL A 563 -8.73 12.82 17.50
N GLY A 564 -9.85 12.10 17.44
CA GLY A 564 -9.97 10.77 18.04
C GLY A 564 -9.62 10.79 19.53
N SER A 565 -8.59 10.03 19.90
CA SER A 565 -8.12 9.91 21.29
C SER A 565 -7.18 11.03 21.75
N GLN A 566 -6.77 11.94 20.86
CA GLN A 566 -5.76 12.96 21.15
C GLN A 566 -6.40 14.35 21.27
N THR A 567 -5.96 15.14 22.24
CA THR A 567 -6.39 16.55 22.42
C THR A 567 -5.18 17.44 22.62
N GLY A 568 -5.15 18.55 21.89
CA GLY A 568 -4.06 19.52 21.96
C GLY A 568 -4.08 20.44 20.75
N LYS A 569 -3.08 21.31 20.65
CA LYS A 569 -2.84 22.09 19.44
C LYS A 569 -2.40 21.14 18.33
N MET A 570 -3.12 21.11 17.23
CA MET A 570 -2.80 20.26 16.08
C MET A 570 -2.68 21.13 14.84
N SER A 571 -1.64 20.85 14.06
CA SER A 571 -1.58 21.30 12.67
C SER A 571 -2.55 20.49 11.81
N LEU A 572 -2.73 20.91 10.55
CA LEU A 572 -3.59 20.17 9.61
C LEU A 572 -3.03 18.78 9.31
N ILE A 573 -1.72 18.67 9.08
CA ILE A 573 -1.06 17.38 8.83
C ILE A 573 -1.13 16.47 10.08
N MET A 574 -0.95 17.01 11.29
CA MET A 574 -1.12 16.23 12.52
C MET A 574 -2.54 15.67 12.63
N SER A 575 -3.55 16.52 12.36
CA SER A 575 -4.95 16.13 12.41
C SER A 575 -5.28 15.02 11.42
N TRP A 576 -4.83 15.16 10.18
CA TRP A 576 -5.03 14.15 9.14
C TRP A 576 -4.35 12.82 9.49
N VAL A 577 -3.07 12.88 9.91
CA VAL A 577 -2.29 11.66 10.23
C VAL A 577 -2.88 10.96 11.45
N GLU A 578 -3.27 11.69 12.50
CA GLU A 578 -3.96 11.10 13.66
C GLU A 578 -5.27 10.42 13.23
N THR A 579 -6.06 11.03 12.36
CA THR A 579 -7.30 10.43 11.85
C THR A 579 -7.05 9.13 11.08
N VAL A 580 -6.10 9.11 10.14
CA VAL A 580 -5.82 7.93 9.31
C VAL A 580 -5.16 6.82 10.13
N ALA A 581 -4.15 7.16 10.93
CA ALA A 581 -3.42 6.20 11.74
C ALA A 581 -4.31 5.57 12.82
N GLN A 582 -5.16 6.35 13.50
CA GLN A 582 -6.09 5.80 14.48
C GLN A 582 -7.12 4.87 13.85
N GLU A 583 -7.58 5.12 12.62
CA GLU A 583 -8.46 4.18 11.90
C GLU A 583 -7.73 2.86 11.56
N MET A 584 -6.50 2.93 11.06
CA MET A 584 -5.68 1.74 10.81
C MET A 584 -5.45 0.93 12.11
N VAL A 585 -5.16 1.61 13.22
CA VAL A 585 -5.00 0.99 14.54
C VAL A 585 -6.32 0.46 15.09
N ARG A 586 -7.46 1.07 14.76
CA ARG A 586 -8.78 0.56 15.16
C ARG A 586 -9.09 -0.77 14.48
N LEU A 587 -8.69 -0.91 13.22
CA LEU A 587 -8.99 -2.07 12.37
C LEU A 587 -7.95 -3.19 12.45
N THR A 588 -6.68 -2.86 12.69
CA THR A 588 -5.55 -3.78 12.53
C THR A 588 -4.52 -3.62 13.64
N ASN A 589 -3.55 -4.54 13.74
CA ASN A 589 -2.29 -4.29 14.46
C ASN A 589 -1.10 -4.17 13.50
N TRP A 590 -1.32 -3.64 12.31
CA TRP A 590 -0.27 -3.56 11.29
C TRP A 590 0.72 -2.44 11.61
N PRO A 591 2.03 -2.72 11.58
CA PRO A 591 3.04 -1.68 11.67
C PRO A 591 2.92 -0.71 10.48
N MET A 592 3.03 0.58 10.75
CA MET A 592 3.09 1.62 9.72
C MET A 592 4.49 2.24 9.73
N THR A 593 5.16 2.22 8.58
CA THR A 593 6.54 2.72 8.45
C THR A 593 6.63 3.78 7.37
N SER A 594 7.61 4.67 7.45
CA SER A 594 7.87 5.66 6.40
C SER A 594 9.19 5.38 5.69
N LEU A 595 9.24 5.59 4.38
CA LEU A 595 10.44 5.54 3.55
C LEU A 595 10.76 6.94 3.03
N LYS A 596 12.05 7.26 2.91
CA LYS A 596 12.48 8.46 2.17
C LYS A 596 12.25 8.25 0.67
N HIS A 597 12.12 9.33 -0.09
CA HIS A 597 11.76 9.34 -1.52
C HIS A 597 12.56 8.35 -2.38
N ASP A 598 13.88 8.30 -2.26
CA ASP A 598 14.72 7.35 -3.02
C ASP A 598 14.40 5.88 -2.68
N ASP A 599 14.03 5.60 -1.43
CA ASP A 599 13.75 4.24 -0.97
C ASP A 599 12.35 3.80 -1.40
N ILE A 600 11.36 4.71 -1.38
CA ILE A 600 10.04 4.40 -1.93
C ILE A 600 10.09 4.25 -3.45
N ALA A 601 10.91 5.04 -4.16
CA ALA A 601 11.17 4.85 -5.58
C ALA A 601 11.74 3.45 -5.87
N THR A 602 12.74 3.03 -5.09
CA THR A 602 13.32 1.69 -5.18
C THR A 602 12.26 0.60 -4.91
N TYR A 603 11.40 0.80 -3.91
CA TYR A 603 10.31 -0.14 -3.60
C TYR A 603 9.37 -0.36 -4.80
N PHE A 604 8.96 0.71 -5.49
CA PHE A 604 8.10 0.64 -6.66
C PHE A 604 8.82 -0.04 -7.85
N ILE A 605 10.07 0.32 -8.12
CA ILE A 605 10.87 -0.28 -9.21
C ILE A 605 11.12 -1.77 -8.94
N ASP A 606 11.44 -2.14 -7.70
CA ASP A 606 11.62 -3.52 -7.28
C ASP A 606 10.33 -4.30 -7.43
N ARG A 607 9.18 -3.70 -7.09
CA ARG A 607 7.86 -4.32 -7.29
C ARG A 607 7.60 -4.61 -8.76
N MET A 608 7.81 -3.63 -9.65
CA MET A 608 7.65 -3.82 -11.10
C MET A 608 8.63 -4.89 -11.64
N THR A 609 9.88 -4.86 -11.19
CA THR A 609 10.91 -5.82 -11.60
C THR A 609 10.56 -7.24 -11.15
N LEU A 610 10.08 -7.39 -9.91
CA LEU A 610 9.65 -8.66 -9.35
C LEU A 610 8.47 -9.24 -10.15
N ASP A 611 7.45 -8.42 -10.44
CA ASP A 611 6.27 -8.88 -11.18
C ASP A 611 6.65 -9.38 -12.59
N ALA A 612 7.61 -8.73 -13.25
CA ALA A 612 8.15 -9.18 -14.54
C ALA A 612 8.87 -10.54 -14.48
N CYS A 613 9.45 -10.90 -13.32
CA CYS A 613 10.04 -12.23 -13.09
C CYS A 613 8.98 -13.34 -12.97
N GLN A 614 7.69 -13.00 -12.74
CA GLN A 614 6.59 -13.94 -12.52
C GLN A 614 6.90 -14.99 -11.43
N PRO A 615 7.18 -14.54 -10.19
CA PRO A 615 7.51 -15.44 -9.10
C PRO A 615 6.33 -16.34 -8.77
N HIS A 616 6.60 -17.60 -8.45
CA HIS A 616 5.61 -18.60 -8.12
C HIS A 616 6.21 -19.63 -7.17
N ALA A 617 5.37 -20.42 -6.52
CA ALA A 617 5.85 -21.46 -5.64
C ALA A 617 5.01 -22.73 -5.71
N SER A 618 5.55 -23.81 -5.12
CA SER A 618 4.82 -25.04 -4.84
C SER A 618 5.03 -25.48 -3.41
N TYR A 619 3.96 -25.89 -2.74
CA TYR A 619 3.97 -26.46 -1.41
C TYR A 619 4.33 -27.95 -1.46
N THR A 620 5.17 -28.39 -0.52
CA THR A 620 5.47 -29.80 -0.27
C THR A 620 4.74 -30.25 0.98
N TYR A 621 3.99 -31.35 0.86
CA TYR A 621 3.18 -31.88 1.96
C TYR A 621 3.97 -32.95 2.72
N SER A 622 3.61 -33.16 4.00
CA SER A 622 4.05 -34.33 4.75
C SER A 622 3.54 -35.62 4.10
N ALA A 623 4.22 -36.74 4.36
CA ALA A 623 3.88 -38.03 3.74
C ALA A 623 2.46 -38.54 4.07
N ASP A 624 1.88 -38.08 5.18
CA ASP A 624 0.50 -38.36 5.58
C ASP A 624 -0.52 -37.34 5.04
N GLY A 625 -0.05 -36.30 4.34
CA GLY A 625 -0.89 -35.24 3.77
C GLY A 625 -1.52 -34.28 4.78
N THR A 626 -1.11 -34.32 6.05
CA THR A 626 -1.74 -33.53 7.14
C THR A 626 -1.07 -32.18 7.40
N SER A 627 0.07 -31.90 6.75
CA SER A 627 0.76 -30.62 6.89
C SER A 627 1.54 -30.21 5.65
N ILE A 628 1.75 -28.90 5.47
CA ILE A 628 2.74 -28.34 4.53
C ILE A 628 4.07 -28.21 5.29
N THR A 629 5.13 -28.82 4.76
CA THR A 629 6.45 -28.88 5.41
C THR A 629 7.48 -27.97 4.74
N ALA A 630 7.28 -27.64 3.47
CA ALA A 630 8.17 -26.75 2.74
C ALA A 630 7.43 -25.98 1.64
N ILE A 631 8.04 -24.89 1.18
CA ILE A 631 7.64 -24.13 0.01
C ILE A 631 8.85 -24.02 -0.93
N THR A 632 8.68 -24.40 -2.20
CA THR A 632 9.71 -24.26 -3.23
C THR A 632 9.37 -23.07 -4.10
N VAL A 633 10.26 -22.08 -4.12
CA VAL A 633 10.09 -20.79 -4.77
C VAL A 633 10.84 -20.80 -6.10
N SER A 634 10.20 -20.31 -7.15
CA SER A 634 10.79 -20.13 -8.47
C SER A 634 10.27 -18.86 -9.14
N ALA A 635 10.76 -18.60 -10.33
CA ALA A 635 10.39 -17.52 -11.22
C ALA A 635 10.62 -18.00 -12.67
N ASN A 636 10.28 -17.18 -13.66
CA ASN A 636 10.68 -17.46 -15.04
C ASN A 636 12.20 -17.64 -15.13
N ASN A 637 12.65 -18.71 -15.79
CA ASN A 637 14.05 -19.12 -15.86
C ASN A 637 14.74 -19.33 -14.49
N SER A 638 13.95 -19.49 -13.41
CA SER A 638 14.43 -19.65 -12.03
C SER A 638 15.41 -18.56 -11.57
N ALA A 639 15.24 -17.33 -12.05
CA ALA A 639 16.09 -16.19 -11.70
C ALA A 639 15.25 -14.91 -11.57
N CYS A 640 15.70 -14.00 -10.71
CA CYS A 640 15.16 -12.64 -10.64
C CYS A 640 16.24 -11.69 -10.14
N SER A 641 16.30 -10.47 -10.67
CA SER A 641 17.29 -9.47 -10.26
C SER A 641 16.99 -8.86 -8.89
N VAL A 642 15.76 -9.04 -8.39
CA VAL A 642 15.34 -8.64 -7.05
C VAL A 642 14.92 -9.86 -6.22
N PRO A 643 15.07 -9.84 -4.89
CA PRO A 643 14.65 -10.95 -4.04
C PRO A 643 13.13 -11.16 -4.08
N VAL A 644 12.71 -12.42 -4.16
CA VAL A 644 11.30 -12.83 -4.09
C VAL A 644 10.86 -12.88 -2.63
N PRO A 645 9.84 -12.11 -2.21
CA PRO A 645 9.31 -12.18 -0.86
C PRO A 645 8.43 -13.42 -0.69
N VAL A 646 8.58 -14.10 0.44
CA VAL A 646 7.73 -15.22 0.86
C VAL A 646 7.24 -14.97 2.26
N THR A 647 5.93 -14.79 2.43
CA THR A 647 5.31 -14.75 3.74
C THR A 647 5.13 -16.18 4.27
N ILE A 648 5.53 -16.39 5.53
CA ILE A 648 5.30 -17.64 6.28
C ILE A 648 4.43 -17.34 7.50
N PRO A 649 3.61 -18.28 7.98
CA PRO A 649 2.64 -17.99 9.05
C PRO A 649 3.30 -17.73 10.41
N SER A 650 4.43 -18.37 10.69
CA SER A 650 5.23 -18.16 11.90
C SER A 650 6.58 -18.88 11.80
N GLY A 651 7.45 -18.64 12.78
CA GLY A 651 8.70 -19.38 12.94
C GLY A 651 9.79 -18.94 11.97
N THR A 652 10.71 -19.86 11.66
CA THR A 652 11.82 -19.62 10.75
C THR A 652 11.87 -20.70 9.67
N VAL A 653 12.78 -20.54 8.72
CA VAL A 653 13.00 -21.51 7.64
C VAL A 653 14.47 -21.87 7.52
N SER A 654 14.74 -23.07 7.02
CA SER A 654 16.03 -23.40 6.41
C SER A 654 15.89 -23.40 4.89
N ALA A 655 16.85 -22.81 4.19
CA ALA A 655 16.84 -22.74 2.73
C ALA A 655 17.76 -23.83 2.13
N SER A 656 17.33 -24.43 1.02
CA SER A 656 18.13 -25.41 0.26
C SER A 656 19.40 -24.79 -0.33
N SER A 657 19.40 -23.47 -0.56
CA SER A 657 20.52 -22.70 -1.08
C SER A 657 20.40 -21.23 -0.70
N GLY A 658 21.54 -20.55 -0.60
CA GLY A 658 21.60 -19.15 -0.19
C GLY A 658 21.33 -18.95 1.31
N SER A 659 21.34 -17.68 1.73
CA SER A 659 21.07 -17.26 3.11
C SER A 659 19.99 -16.17 3.08
N PRO A 660 18.71 -16.55 2.90
CA PRO A 660 17.64 -15.56 2.77
C PRO A 660 17.51 -14.74 4.05
N LYS A 661 17.21 -13.46 3.90
CA LYS A 661 16.98 -12.55 5.04
C LYS A 661 15.53 -12.66 5.47
N SER A 662 15.30 -12.79 6.78
CA SER A 662 13.97 -12.70 7.37
C SER A 662 13.71 -11.28 7.83
N ASP A 663 12.56 -10.74 7.47
CA ASP A 663 12.01 -9.48 7.94
C ASP A 663 10.85 -9.78 8.90
N ASN A 664 11.02 -9.40 10.16
CA ASN A 664 10.11 -9.67 11.27
C ASN A 664 9.70 -8.35 11.90
N LEU A 665 8.59 -7.78 11.44
CA LEU A 665 8.14 -6.46 11.86
C LEU A 665 6.96 -6.57 12.84
N GLY A 666 7.21 -6.29 14.12
CA GLY A 666 6.18 -6.36 15.15
C GLY A 666 5.56 -7.76 15.25
N ASN A 667 4.24 -7.84 15.13
CA ASN A 667 3.46 -9.08 15.17
C ASN A 667 3.07 -9.59 13.77
N GLU A 668 3.64 -9.02 12.71
CA GLU A 668 3.34 -9.46 11.35
C GLU A 668 3.91 -10.87 11.08
N PRO A 669 3.26 -11.65 10.20
CA PRO A 669 3.85 -12.86 9.65
C PRO A 669 5.26 -12.59 9.08
N PRO A 670 6.28 -13.41 9.39
CA PRO A 670 7.62 -13.23 8.84
C PRO A 670 7.63 -13.20 7.31
N ILE A 671 8.44 -12.31 6.74
CA ILE A 671 8.71 -12.26 5.29
C ILE A 671 10.15 -12.71 5.05
N VAL A 672 10.31 -13.78 4.28
CA VAL A 672 11.61 -14.32 3.87
C VAL A 672 11.94 -13.82 2.47
N TRP A 673 13.07 -13.12 2.32
CA TRP A 673 13.53 -12.58 1.03
C TRP A 673 14.48 -13.56 0.35
N VAL A 674 14.02 -14.18 -0.73
CA VAL A 674 14.70 -15.28 -1.43
C VAL A 674 15.36 -14.76 -2.71
N THR A 675 16.68 -14.90 -2.82
CA THR A 675 17.40 -14.62 -4.07
C THR A 675 17.39 -15.85 -4.97
N LEU A 676 16.90 -15.70 -6.21
CA LEU A 676 16.90 -16.74 -7.23
C LEU A 676 18.04 -16.52 -8.23
N SER A 677 18.86 -17.54 -8.48
CA SER A 677 20.08 -17.46 -9.30
C SER A 677 20.23 -18.62 -10.28
N GLY A 678 19.15 -18.96 -10.99
CA GLY A 678 19.13 -20.00 -12.02
C GLY A 678 18.67 -21.38 -11.51
N SER A 679 18.17 -21.46 -10.28
CA SER A 679 17.57 -22.68 -9.71
C SER A 679 16.52 -22.31 -8.66
N PRO A 680 15.43 -23.11 -8.52
CA PRO A 680 14.45 -22.93 -7.47
C PRO A 680 15.07 -23.07 -6.08
N VAL A 681 14.49 -22.39 -5.08
CA VAL A 681 14.93 -22.46 -3.69
C VAL A 681 13.81 -23.03 -2.83
N THR A 682 14.09 -24.11 -2.10
CA THR A 682 13.16 -24.71 -1.15
C THR A 682 13.40 -24.14 0.25
N LEU A 683 12.36 -23.58 0.85
CA LEU A 683 12.32 -23.17 2.25
C LEU A 683 11.61 -24.27 3.05
N THR A 684 12.34 -24.95 3.91
CA THR A 684 11.78 -25.93 4.86
C THR A 684 11.32 -25.19 6.10
N LEU A 685 10.06 -25.37 6.48
CA LEU A 685 9.45 -24.68 7.61
C LEU A 685 9.91 -25.31 8.93
N SER A 686 10.36 -24.49 9.89
CA SER A 686 10.63 -24.97 11.25
C SER A 686 9.37 -25.50 11.93
N THR A 687 8.23 -24.94 11.55
CA THR A 687 6.89 -25.28 12.05
C THR A 687 5.99 -25.60 10.86
N PRO A 688 5.74 -26.89 10.56
CA PRO A 688 4.83 -27.28 9.48
C PRO A 688 3.43 -26.69 9.65
N VAL A 689 2.82 -26.27 8.55
CA VAL A 689 1.45 -25.71 8.54
C VAL A 689 0.45 -26.86 8.52
N LYS A 690 -0.33 -27.03 9.58
CA LYS A 690 -1.35 -28.09 9.64
C LYS A 690 -2.49 -27.87 8.65
N LEU A 691 -3.01 -28.97 8.14
CA LEU A 691 -4.17 -29.06 7.25
C LEU A 691 -5.28 -29.81 8.02
N GLY A 692 -6.44 -29.19 8.16
CA GLY A 692 -7.53 -29.68 9.01
C GLY A 692 -7.56 -29.04 10.37
#